data_AF-A0A059IWI0-F1
#
_entry.id   AF-A0A059IWI0-F1
#
_cell.length_a   1.000
_cell.length_b   1.000
_cell.length_c   1.000
_cell.angle_alpha   90.00
_cell.angle_beta   90.00
_cell.angle_gamma   90.00
#
_symmetry.space_group_name_H-M   'P 1'
#
loop_
_entity.id
_entity.type
_entity.pdbx_description
1 polymer ?
#
loop_
_entity_poly.entity_id
_entity_poly.type
_entity_poly.pdbx_seq_one_letter_code
_entity_poly.pdbx_strand_id
1 'polypeptide(L)'
;MYAVRPRPASSHHSFSNFPLLVLICISTILLFCARTSAAPFDLSNGDISQQVIIIDDDQQAPFIGTEPKANLESSENDQEPFPGDTSQFPWPRASKTLRTMLEALDVMQSDYFSLWQATWPTGIDWTKAVVNTHILSLLSLLSSTLGFTGDEPWSGCYDEAAMSTENLISYYFQQTSAFWHGENFFGIRLQAYDDMLWVVLEWLESIKFQNLHSELHFGRHPSSKLSPHHSWHGTQYRAPAAHRARVFYDLAVRGWDTQLCGGGMIWSPWLTPYKNAITNELFISASIAMYLYFPGDPIDSPIVESQLQENGFASPPRDPIHLDAAITAYKWLKNSNMTGANGLYADGFHIHGWTPNDPGTGKCDVLNAMVYTYNQGVILSGLRGLWLATGDRRYLEDGHDLVRNVIKATGWPAKSDHTWHGLGRAGVLEDACDSTGLCSQDGQTFKGIFFHHFAEFCRQLSPQEKRILSDPALHKSPSGNNTSEQERRNTFGWHQRTCASYSHWLEHNAYAASVTKNEKGLYGMWWGPKYPDGELNNSDNAVVLPHGAVDYSNSDPPINRASPDLALLQAKGNRTYFAKKVPSDIVGDQLRPITHEFQDTTASKLEGGDAGTGPNVAKAVKDVNDRGRGRTLETQSGALAVFKALYQWQTTPSLRR
;
A
#
# COMPACT_ATOMS: atom_id res chain seq x y z
N MET A 1 14.47 -76.04 11.43
CA MET A 1 15.44 -77.15 11.36
C MET A 1 16.69 -76.60 10.68
N TYR A 2 17.91 -76.70 11.22
CA TYR A 2 18.38 -77.12 12.54
C TYR A 2 19.37 -76.07 13.07
N ALA A 3 19.68 -76.09 14.37
CA ALA A 3 20.74 -75.28 14.99
C ALA A 3 21.70 -76.20 15.76
N VAL A 4 22.92 -75.72 16.09
CA VAL A 4 23.63 -75.87 17.38
C VAL A 4 25.14 -75.49 17.25
N ARG A 5 25.74 -75.06 18.37
CA ARG A 5 27.12 -74.59 18.63
C ARG A 5 28.00 -75.78 19.18
N PRO A 6 29.32 -75.69 19.55
CA PRO A 6 29.97 -74.59 20.28
C PRO A 6 31.50 -74.35 20.03
N ARG A 7 32.14 -73.63 20.97
CA ARG A 7 33.57 -73.23 21.04
C ARG A 7 34.43 -74.25 21.85
N PRO A 8 35.78 -74.12 21.82
CA PRO A 8 36.55 -73.53 22.97
C PRO A 8 37.21 -72.17 22.58
N ALA A 9 37.66 -71.23 23.44
CA ALA A 9 38.50 -71.26 24.67
C ALA A 9 39.98 -71.62 24.37
N SER A 10 41.03 -70.97 24.91
CA SER A 10 41.16 -69.89 25.92
C SER A 10 42.56 -69.21 25.92
N SER A 11 42.64 -67.91 26.25
CA SER A 11 43.72 -67.18 26.99
C SER A 11 45.22 -67.33 26.58
N HIS A 12 46.26 -66.62 27.09
CA HIS A 12 46.49 -65.60 28.15
C HIS A 12 47.68 -64.67 27.75
N HIS A 13 47.65 -63.37 28.11
CA HIS A 13 48.79 -62.42 28.29
C HIS A 13 49.81 -62.22 27.12
N SER A 14 50.68 -61.19 27.06
CA SER A 14 51.08 -60.15 28.04
C SER A 14 51.50 -58.82 27.38
N PHE A 15 51.24 -57.70 28.07
CA PHE A 15 51.89 -56.36 28.04
C PHE A 15 52.81 -55.94 26.86
N SER A 16 52.53 -54.77 26.25
CA SER A 16 53.37 -53.55 26.37
C SER A 16 52.74 -52.29 25.73
N ASN A 17 53.14 -51.10 26.21
CA ASN A 17 53.06 -49.76 25.59
C ASN A 17 51.69 -49.21 25.06
N PHE A 18 50.98 -48.52 25.95
CA PHE A 18 50.37 -47.20 25.66
C PHE A 18 51.35 -46.09 26.14
N PRO A 19 51.22 -44.79 25.79
CA PRO A 19 50.07 -44.10 25.17
C PRO A 19 50.42 -43.15 23.98
N LEU A 20 49.50 -42.22 23.68
CA LEU A 20 49.77 -40.88 23.11
C LEU A 20 49.92 -40.67 21.59
N LEU A 21 49.03 -41.23 20.76
CA LEU A 21 48.85 -40.74 19.36
C LEU A 21 47.40 -40.76 18.81
N VAL A 22 46.40 -40.77 19.69
CA VAL A 22 44.96 -40.69 19.32
C VAL A 22 44.43 -39.24 19.35
N LEU A 23 45.25 -38.27 19.77
CA LEU A 23 44.87 -36.88 20.04
C LEU A 23 45.11 -35.91 18.87
N ILE A 24 45.36 -36.42 17.65
CA ILE A 24 45.64 -35.61 16.44
C ILE A 24 44.53 -35.74 15.38
N CYS A 25 43.76 -36.84 15.36
CA CYS A 25 42.71 -37.08 14.35
C CYS A 25 41.33 -36.48 14.69
N ILE A 26 41.22 -35.69 15.76
CA ILE A 26 39.98 -34.99 16.14
C ILE A 26 40.07 -33.48 15.83
N SER A 27 41.30 -32.94 15.73
CA SER A 27 41.57 -31.52 15.51
C SER A 27 41.30 -31.02 14.08
N THR A 28 41.20 -31.93 13.10
CA THR A 28 41.12 -31.59 11.67
C THR A 28 39.70 -31.56 11.09
N ILE A 29 38.69 -32.06 11.81
CA ILE A 29 37.28 -32.07 11.36
C ILE A 29 36.51 -30.85 11.89
N LEU A 30 37.01 -30.18 12.94
CA LEU A 30 36.37 -29.00 13.55
C LEU A 30 36.85 -27.64 13.00
N LEU A 31 37.65 -27.61 11.93
CA LEU A 31 38.12 -26.35 11.30
C LEU A 31 37.48 -25.99 9.96
N PHE A 32 36.57 -26.82 9.43
CA PHE A 32 35.91 -26.57 8.13
C PHE A 32 34.51 -25.94 8.20
N CYS A 33 34.01 -25.64 9.40
CA CYS A 33 32.67 -25.06 9.62
C CYS A 33 32.72 -23.66 10.26
N ALA A 34 33.63 -22.78 9.82
CA ALA A 34 33.68 -21.38 10.28
C ALA A 34 34.44 -20.41 9.33
N ARG A 35 34.11 -20.38 8.02
CA ARG A 35 34.49 -19.27 7.09
C ARG A 35 33.82 -19.39 5.71
N THR A 36 32.60 -18.88 5.60
CA THR A 36 32.02 -18.39 4.33
C THR A 36 31.64 -16.93 4.53
N SER A 37 32.65 -16.09 4.70
CA SER A 37 32.50 -14.64 4.62
C SER A 37 32.00 -14.26 3.24
N ALA A 38 30.99 -13.39 3.16
CA ALA A 38 30.51 -12.88 1.88
C ALA A 38 31.66 -12.24 1.10
N ALA A 39 31.88 -12.71 -0.13
CA ALA A 39 32.76 -12.03 -1.08
C ALA A 39 32.01 -10.80 -1.63
N PRO A 40 32.60 -9.60 -1.65
CA PRO A 40 31.99 -8.46 -2.30
C PRO A 40 31.95 -8.71 -3.81
N PHE A 41 30.76 -8.60 -4.42
CA PHE A 41 30.62 -8.60 -5.87
C PHE A 41 30.90 -7.20 -6.39
N ASP A 42 32.10 -7.01 -6.96
CA ASP A 42 32.54 -5.78 -7.59
C ASP A 42 32.25 -5.84 -9.09
N LEU A 43 31.26 -5.06 -9.55
CA LEU A 43 30.92 -4.90 -10.97
C LEU A 43 31.65 -3.68 -11.54
N SER A 44 32.96 -3.80 -11.69
CA SER A 44 33.78 -2.77 -12.32
C SER A 44 33.61 -2.75 -13.85
N ASN A 45 33.06 -1.64 -14.36
CA ASN A 45 33.08 -1.13 -15.74
C ASN A 45 33.16 -2.18 -16.89
N GLY A 46 32.00 -2.73 -17.27
CA GLY A 46 31.77 -3.21 -18.64
C GLY A 46 31.15 -2.10 -19.49
N ASP A 47 31.91 -1.50 -20.40
CA ASP A 47 31.46 -0.39 -21.26
C ASP A 47 30.41 -0.87 -22.28
N ILE A 48 29.15 -0.44 -22.10
CA ILE A 48 28.04 -0.69 -23.03
C ILE A 48 27.38 0.64 -23.36
N SER A 49 27.86 1.27 -24.43
CA SER A 49 27.29 2.49 -25.00
C SER A 49 25.97 2.23 -25.73
N GLN A 50 24.89 2.00 -24.98
CA GLN A 50 23.54 2.08 -25.55
C GLN A 50 23.26 3.53 -25.97
N GLN A 51 23.00 3.71 -27.26
CA GLN A 51 22.75 5.03 -27.84
C GLN A 51 21.45 5.61 -27.28
N VAL A 52 21.51 6.85 -26.81
CA VAL A 52 20.32 7.59 -26.37
C VAL A 52 19.44 7.88 -27.60
N ILE A 53 18.41 7.06 -27.80
CA ILE A 53 17.30 7.41 -28.68
C ILE A 53 16.42 8.38 -27.90
N ILE A 54 16.63 9.67 -28.12
CA ILE A 54 15.61 10.67 -27.78
C ILE A 54 14.44 10.41 -28.72
N ILE A 55 13.34 9.91 -28.16
CA ILE A 55 12.05 9.90 -28.84
C ILE A 55 11.46 11.29 -28.60
N ASP A 56 11.40 12.12 -29.66
CA ASP A 56 10.59 13.35 -29.61
C ASP A 56 9.12 12.96 -29.39
N ASP A 57 8.53 13.51 -28.33
CA ASP A 57 7.18 13.16 -27.85
C ASP A 57 6.07 13.87 -28.66
N ASP A 58 6.16 13.77 -29.99
CA ASP A 58 5.41 14.62 -30.91
C ASP A 58 4.86 13.85 -32.14
N GLN A 59 4.27 12.67 -31.91
CA GLN A 59 3.26 12.06 -32.80
C GLN A 59 2.23 11.17 -32.07
N GLN A 60 1.26 11.80 -31.39
CA GLN A 60 -0.07 11.20 -31.23
C GLN A 60 -1.19 12.24 -31.01
N ALA A 61 -1.58 12.93 -32.08
CA ALA A 61 -2.72 13.84 -32.05
C ALA A 61 -4.03 13.07 -31.78
N PRO A 62 -4.81 13.41 -30.73
CA PRO A 62 -6.09 12.78 -30.47
C PRO A 62 -7.10 13.07 -31.59
N PHE A 63 -7.78 12.05 -32.10
CA PHE A 63 -8.92 12.26 -32.99
C PHE A 63 -10.04 12.99 -32.24
N ILE A 64 -10.46 14.14 -32.76
CA ILE A 64 -11.53 14.96 -32.17
C ILE A 64 -12.88 14.24 -32.35
N GLY A 65 -13.24 13.42 -31.37
CA GLY A 65 -14.60 12.90 -31.21
C GLY A 65 -15.53 14.02 -30.71
N THR A 66 -16.65 14.23 -31.40
CA THR A 66 -17.60 15.30 -31.06
C THR A 66 -18.28 15.07 -29.71
N GLU A 67 -18.33 16.11 -28.87
CA GLU A 67 -19.01 16.08 -27.57
C GLU A 67 -20.50 15.68 -27.69
N PRO A 68 -21.00 14.75 -26.85
CA PRO A 68 -22.41 14.68 -26.55
C PRO A 68 -22.77 15.85 -25.62
N LYS A 69 -23.46 16.87 -26.15
CA LYS A 69 -23.91 18.02 -25.36
C LYS A 69 -24.90 17.60 -24.27
N ALA A 70 -24.42 17.44 -23.04
CA ALA A 70 -25.27 17.46 -21.86
C ALA A 70 -25.75 18.90 -21.63
N ASN A 71 -27.07 19.11 -21.49
CA ASN A 71 -27.61 20.43 -21.22
C ASN A 71 -27.21 20.91 -19.82
N LEU A 72 -26.81 22.18 -19.73
CA LEU A 72 -26.40 22.79 -18.47
C LEU A 72 -27.62 23.23 -17.65
N GLU A 73 -28.20 22.32 -16.87
CA GLU A 73 -29.10 22.68 -15.76
C GLU A 73 -28.31 22.72 -14.45
N SER A 74 -28.50 23.79 -13.68
CA SER A 74 -27.81 24.00 -12.42
C SER A 74 -28.45 23.19 -11.30
N SER A 75 -28.08 21.90 -11.20
CA SER A 75 -28.29 21.17 -9.94
C SER A 75 -27.47 21.86 -8.85
N GLU A 76 -28.12 22.14 -7.73
CA GLU A 76 -27.42 22.36 -6.47
C GLU A 76 -26.70 21.03 -6.12
N ASN A 77 -25.55 21.10 -5.45
CA ASN A 77 -24.75 19.91 -5.09
C ASN A 77 -24.51 19.99 -3.59
N ASP A 78 -25.55 19.71 -2.80
CA ASP A 78 -25.51 19.90 -1.37
C ASP A 78 -25.05 18.63 -0.64
N GLN A 79 -24.67 18.83 0.62
CA GLN A 79 -24.17 17.80 1.53
C GLN A 79 -25.34 17.29 2.38
N GLU A 80 -25.44 15.97 2.61
CA GLU A 80 -26.56 15.41 3.38
C GLU A 80 -26.64 16.00 4.81
N PRO A 81 -27.86 16.31 5.30
CA PRO A 81 -28.04 16.96 6.60
C PRO A 81 -27.69 16.03 7.77
N PHE A 82 -27.19 16.63 8.85
CA PHE A 82 -26.83 15.92 10.08
C PHE A 82 -28.09 15.38 10.78
N PRO A 83 -28.17 14.09 11.15
CA PRO A 83 -29.25 13.58 11.99
C PRO A 83 -29.17 14.22 13.39
N GLY A 84 -30.11 15.13 13.69
CA GLY A 84 -30.00 16.11 14.78
C GLY A 84 -29.57 15.57 16.15
N ASP A 85 -28.81 16.39 16.87
CA ASP A 85 -28.11 16.02 18.10
C ASP A 85 -28.99 15.28 19.13
N THR A 86 -28.70 13.99 19.26
CA THR A 86 -29.04 13.17 20.42
C THR A 86 -27.84 12.29 20.73
N SER A 87 -27.59 12.05 22.01
CA SER A 87 -26.34 11.48 22.54
C SER A 87 -26.16 9.96 22.33
N GLN A 88 -26.48 9.46 21.13
CA GLN A 88 -26.27 8.09 20.69
C GLN A 88 -25.71 8.06 19.27
N PHE A 89 -24.58 7.38 19.05
CA PHE A 89 -24.01 7.22 17.71
C PHE A 89 -25.04 6.55 16.76
N PRO A 90 -25.37 7.13 15.58
CA PRO A 90 -26.41 6.61 14.68
C PRO A 90 -25.94 5.41 13.82
N TRP A 91 -25.07 4.56 14.38
CA TRP A 91 -24.41 3.41 13.74
C TRP A 91 -24.39 2.10 14.57
N PRO A 92 -25.42 1.74 15.37
CA PRO A 92 -25.41 0.51 16.18
C PRO A 92 -25.65 -0.79 15.36
N ARG A 93 -25.55 -0.76 14.02
CA ARG A 93 -25.90 -1.89 13.14
C ARG A 93 -24.97 -1.99 11.93
N ALA A 94 -24.29 -3.13 11.82
CA ALA A 94 -23.42 -3.47 10.69
C ALA A 94 -24.12 -3.42 9.32
N SER A 95 -25.45 -3.58 9.26
CA SER A 95 -26.23 -3.47 8.03
C SER A 95 -26.27 -2.05 7.43
N LYS A 96 -26.13 -1.00 8.25
CA LYS A 96 -26.01 0.37 7.74
C LYS A 96 -24.61 0.59 7.14
N THR A 97 -23.57 0.11 7.81
CA THR A 97 -22.18 0.19 7.33
C THR A 97 -21.97 -0.62 6.05
N LEU A 98 -22.56 -1.83 5.97
CA LEU A 98 -22.59 -2.64 4.75
C LEU A 98 -23.23 -1.87 3.59
N ARG A 99 -24.40 -1.26 3.83
CA ARG A 99 -25.09 -0.43 2.84
C ARG A 99 -24.19 0.70 2.34
N THR A 100 -23.65 1.54 3.23
CA THR A 100 -22.80 2.68 2.84
C THR A 100 -21.49 2.24 2.17
N MET A 101 -20.92 1.10 2.56
CA MET A 101 -19.76 0.50 1.89
C MET A 101 -20.10 0.01 0.47
N LEU A 102 -21.26 -0.61 0.27
CA LEU A 102 -21.71 -1.05 -1.05
C LEU A 102 -22.12 0.12 -1.94
N GLU A 103 -22.78 1.15 -1.40
CA GLU A 103 -23.11 2.40 -2.10
C GLU A 103 -21.80 3.12 -2.55
N ALA A 104 -20.76 3.13 -1.72
CA ALA A 104 -19.45 3.69 -2.09
C ALA A 104 -18.73 2.89 -3.19
N LEU A 105 -18.87 1.55 -3.19
CA LEU A 105 -18.31 0.64 -4.19
C LEU A 105 -19.05 0.71 -5.52
N ASP A 106 -20.38 0.79 -5.49
CA ASP A 106 -21.23 0.90 -6.68
C ASP A 106 -20.85 2.16 -7.46
N VAL A 107 -20.81 3.32 -6.77
CA VAL A 107 -20.36 4.60 -7.31
C VAL A 107 -18.91 4.55 -7.83
N MET A 108 -18.01 3.83 -7.16
CA MET A 108 -16.64 3.64 -7.64
C MET A 108 -16.58 2.92 -9.00
N GLN A 109 -17.52 2.02 -9.26
CA GLN A 109 -17.54 1.18 -10.46
C GLN A 109 -18.53 1.63 -11.53
N SER A 110 -19.53 2.47 -11.20
CA SER A 110 -20.43 3.11 -12.15
C SER A 110 -19.83 4.37 -12.76
N ASP A 111 -19.20 5.22 -11.94
CA ASP A 111 -18.83 6.58 -12.33
C ASP A 111 -17.34 6.69 -12.73
N TYR A 112 -16.47 5.84 -12.17
CA TYR A 112 -15.03 5.90 -12.41
C TYR A 112 -14.44 4.72 -13.20
N PHE A 113 -15.08 3.54 -13.25
CA PHE A 113 -14.55 2.38 -13.99
C PHE A 113 -15.08 2.31 -15.42
N SER A 114 -14.19 2.42 -16.41
CA SER A 114 -14.53 2.27 -17.82
C SER A 114 -14.39 0.81 -18.25
N LEU A 115 -15.50 0.07 -18.27
CA LEU A 115 -15.53 -1.36 -18.61
C LEU A 115 -14.90 -1.69 -19.98
N TRP A 116 -14.99 -0.78 -20.97
CA TRP A 116 -14.44 -1.01 -22.32
C TRP A 116 -12.94 -0.70 -22.44
N GLN A 117 -12.40 0.18 -21.58
CA GLN A 117 -10.96 0.32 -21.38
C GLN A 117 -10.41 -0.68 -20.36
N ALA A 118 -11.32 -1.33 -19.63
CA ALA A 118 -11.05 -2.14 -18.46
C ALA A 118 -10.17 -1.44 -17.41
N THR A 119 -10.40 -0.14 -17.16
CA THR A 119 -9.53 0.69 -16.32
C THR A 119 -10.30 1.83 -15.66
N TRP A 120 -9.74 2.43 -14.60
CA TRP A 120 -10.25 3.70 -14.05
C TRP A 120 -9.52 4.87 -14.74
N PRO A 121 -10.13 5.59 -15.72
CA PRO A 121 -9.37 6.44 -16.64
C PRO A 121 -8.84 7.73 -16.02
N THR A 122 -9.41 8.15 -14.88
CA THR A 122 -9.02 9.34 -14.13
C THR A 122 -7.92 9.09 -13.09
N GLY A 123 -7.60 7.81 -12.81
CA GLY A 123 -6.49 7.43 -11.94
C GLY A 123 -5.13 7.51 -12.65
N ILE A 124 -4.05 7.59 -11.87
CA ILE A 124 -2.68 7.31 -12.33
C ILE A 124 -2.33 5.85 -12.03
N ASP A 125 -1.28 5.32 -12.65
CA ASP A 125 -1.10 3.86 -12.73
C ASP A 125 -0.98 3.18 -11.35
N TRP A 126 -0.22 3.75 -10.42
CA TRP A 126 -0.12 3.20 -9.07
C TRP A 126 -1.41 3.38 -8.24
N THR A 127 -2.17 4.48 -8.43
CA THR A 127 -3.44 4.67 -7.71
C THR A 127 -4.53 3.71 -8.21
N LYS A 128 -4.51 3.29 -9.48
CA LYS A 128 -5.36 2.20 -10.01
C LYS A 128 -5.06 0.87 -9.32
N ALA A 129 -3.79 0.51 -9.13
CA ALA A 129 -3.40 -0.71 -8.43
C ALA A 129 -3.89 -0.70 -6.96
N VAL A 130 -3.80 0.44 -6.28
CA VAL A 130 -4.35 0.64 -4.92
C VAL A 130 -5.88 0.52 -4.90
N VAL A 131 -6.59 1.12 -5.87
CA VAL A 131 -8.05 0.98 -6.01
C VAL A 131 -8.46 -0.49 -6.18
N ASN A 132 -7.80 -1.23 -7.09
CA ASN A 132 -8.10 -2.65 -7.29
C ASN A 132 -7.81 -3.46 -6.02
N THR A 133 -6.70 -3.17 -5.34
CA THR A 133 -6.35 -3.75 -4.02
C THR A 133 -7.45 -3.49 -2.98
N HIS A 134 -8.00 -2.29 -2.92
CA HIS A 134 -9.11 -1.96 -2.01
C HIS A 134 -10.35 -2.80 -2.33
N ILE A 135 -10.75 -2.90 -3.61
CA ILE A 135 -11.90 -3.70 -4.06
C ILE A 135 -11.71 -5.19 -3.75
N LEU A 136 -10.61 -5.80 -4.18
CA LEU A 136 -10.30 -7.23 -3.93
C LEU A 136 -10.30 -7.58 -2.43
N SER A 137 -9.79 -6.67 -1.61
CA SER A 137 -9.78 -6.82 -0.16
C SER A 137 -11.15 -6.63 0.50
N LEU A 138 -12.07 -5.90 -0.15
CA LEU A 138 -13.48 -5.80 0.23
C LEU A 138 -14.24 -7.06 -0.20
N LEU A 139 -14.01 -7.61 -1.39
CA LEU A 139 -14.60 -8.88 -1.82
C LEU A 139 -14.19 -10.03 -0.89
N SER A 140 -12.94 -10.02 -0.42
CA SER A 140 -12.46 -10.90 0.66
C SER A 140 -13.23 -10.76 1.97
N LEU A 141 -13.62 -9.54 2.33
CA LEU A 141 -14.43 -9.27 3.52
C LEU A 141 -15.87 -9.76 3.32
N LEU A 142 -16.55 -9.37 2.23
CA LEU A 142 -17.90 -9.83 1.89
C LEU A 142 -17.99 -11.36 1.86
N SER A 143 -17.04 -12.01 1.19
CA SER A 143 -16.92 -13.47 1.13
C SER A 143 -16.70 -14.13 2.50
N SER A 144 -16.28 -13.38 3.53
CA SER A 144 -16.05 -13.88 4.88
C SER A 144 -17.17 -13.52 5.86
N THR A 145 -18.12 -12.66 5.48
CA THR A 145 -19.14 -12.10 6.40
C THR A 145 -20.58 -12.22 5.90
N LEU A 146 -20.80 -12.31 4.58
CA LEU A 146 -22.10 -12.64 4.00
C LEU A 146 -22.28 -14.16 3.98
N GLY A 147 -23.46 -14.62 4.42
CA GLY A 147 -23.72 -16.04 4.64
C GLY A 147 -24.02 -16.79 3.34
N PHE A 148 -23.21 -17.78 3.01
CA PHE A 148 -23.56 -18.85 2.09
C PHE A 148 -24.25 -19.96 2.91
N THR A 149 -25.50 -19.70 3.33
CA THR A 149 -26.22 -20.48 4.35
C THR A 149 -26.83 -21.77 3.82
N GLY A 150 -25.98 -22.77 3.53
CA GLY A 150 -26.36 -24.04 2.91
C GLY A 150 -26.06 -25.32 3.70
N ASP A 151 -26.10 -25.29 5.05
CA ASP A 151 -25.86 -26.48 5.91
C ASP A 151 -26.99 -27.54 5.85
N GLU A 152 -28.11 -27.26 5.16
CA GLU A 152 -29.18 -28.22 4.86
C GLU A 152 -28.81 -29.10 3.64
N PRO A 153 -28.61 -30.43 3.80
CA PRO A 153 -28.28 -31.29 2.68
C PRO A 153 -29.51 -31.54 1.79
N TRP A 154 -29.55 -30.83 0.67
CA TRP A 154 -30.28 -31.22 -0.55
C TRP A 154 -31.82 -31.11 -0.49
N SER A 155 -32.34 -30.08 0.20
CA SER A 155 -33.66 -29.54 -0.16
C SER A 155 -33.56 -28.74 -1.47
N GLY A 156 -34.48 -28.97 -2.41
CA GLY A 156 -34.34 -28.58 -3.83
C GLY A 156 -34.52 -27.09 -4.18
N CYS A 157 -34.30 -26.19 -3.23
CA CYS A 157 -34.44 -24.74 -3.42
C CYS A 157 -33.08 -24.07 -3.23
N TYR A 158 -32.64 -23.30 -4.24
CA TYR A 158 -31.42 -22.50 -4.12
C TYR A 158 -31.64 -21.35 -3.12
N ASP A 159 -30.65 -21.07 -2.27
CA ASP A 159 -30.67 -19.91 -1.37
C ASP A 159 -30.47 -18.62 -2.20
N GLU A 160 -31.53 -17.81 -2.30
CA GLU A 160 -31.55 -16.52 -3.00
C GLU A 160 -30.55 -15.52 -2.40
N ALA A 161 -30.27 -15.60 -1.09
CA ALA A 161 -29.27 -14.76 -0.42
C ALA A 161 -27.84 -15.18 -0.80
N ALA A 162 -27.57 -16.48 -0.91
CA ALA A 162 -26.29 -16.99 -1.40
C ALA A 162 -26.10 -16.67 -2.89
N MET A 163 -27.12 -16.84 -3.73
CA MET A 163 -27.07 -16.52 -5.17
C MET A 163 -26.84 -15.02 -5.42
N SER A 164 -27.54 -14.14 -4.70
CA SER A 164 -27.35 -12.69 -4.82
C SER A 164 -25.99 -12.23 -4.30
N THR A 165 -25.48 -12.84 -3.22
CA THR A 165 -24.10 -12.64 -2.72
C THR A 165 -23.06 -13.08 -3.75
N GLU A 166 -23.20 -14.26 -4.34
CA GLU A 166 -22.28 -14.76 -5.36
C GLU A 166 -22.31 -13.90 -6.64
N ASN A 167 -23.48 -13.46 -7.08
CA ASN A 167 -23.62 -12.55 -8.22
C ASN A 167 -22.95 -11.20 -7.96
N LEU A 168 -23.10 -10.63 -6.77
CA LEU A 168 -22.45 -9.37 -6.35
C LEU A 168 -20.92 -9.51 -6.35
N ILE A 169 -20.41 -10.62 -5.79
CA ILE A 169 -18.97 -10.91 -5.75
C ILE A 169 -18.42 -11.15 -7.16
N SER A 170 -19.11 -11.93 -7.98
CA SER A 170 -18.74 -12.23 -9.37
C SER A 170 -18.73 -10.97 -10.25
N TYR A 171 -19.72 -10.08 -10.10
CA TYR A 171 -19.83 -8.84 -10.87
C TYR A 171 -18.62 -7.93 -10.67
N TYR A 172 -18.27 -7.63 -9.42
CA TYR A 172 -17.10 -6.81 -9.13
C TYR A 172 -15.79 -7.54 -9.43
N PHE A 173 -15.69 -8.85 -9.18
CA PHE A 173 -14.49 -9.61 -9.54
C PHE A 173 -14.26 -9.69 -11.05
N GLN A 174 -15.32 -9.70 -11.86
CA GLN A 174 -15.20 -9.61 -13.33
C GLN A 174 -14.53 -8.29 -13.73
N GLN A 175 -14.83 -7.19 -13.06
CA GLN A 175 -14.23 -5.88 -13.32
C GLN A 175 -12.76 -5.85 -12.84
N THR A 176 -12.44 -6.38 -11.66
CA THR A 176 -11.04 -6.51 -11.19
C THR A 176 -10.20 -7.45 -12.06
N SER A 177 -10.85 -8.46 -12.68
CA SER A 177 -10.20 -9.37 -13.65
C SER A 177 -10.01 -8.72 -15.01
N ALA A 178 -10.98 -7.91 -15.46
CA ALA A 178 -10.83 -7.09 -16.65
C ALA A 178 -9.66 -6.10 -16.49
N PHE A 179 -9.47 -5.51 -15.30
CA PHE A 179 -8.34 -4.62 -15.02
C PHE A 179 -6.96 -5.24 -15.32
N TRP A 180 -6.82 -6.57 -15.21
CA TRP A 180 -5.58 -7.24 -15.64
C TRP A 180 -5.22 -6.94 -17.11
N HIS A 181 -6.20 -6.66 -17.98
CA HIS A 181 -6.00 -6.27 -19.37
C HIS A 181 -5.89 -4.75 -19.59
N GLY A 182 -6.43 -3.92 -18.70
CA GLY A 182 -6.45 -2.44 -18.80
C GLY A 182 -5.43 -1.70 -17.91
N GLU A 183 -4.62 -2.42 -17.14
CA GLU A 183 -3.47 -1.90 -16.41
C GLU A 183 -2.31 -1.55 -17.37
N ASN A 184 -1.56 -0.47 -17.08
CA ASN A 184 -0.41 -0.04 -17.88
C ASN A 184 0.85 -0.89 -17.65
N PHE A 185 0.73 -2.20 -17.91
CA PHE A 185 1.75 -3.23 -17.66
C PHE A 185 3.10 -2.98 -18.35
N PHE A 186 3.15 -2.14 -19.39
CA PHE A 186 4.38 -1.75 -20.06
C PHE A 186 4.99 -0.46 -19.46
N GLY A 187 4.19 0.56 -19.17
CA GLY A 187 4.67 1.82 -18.60
C GLY A 187 5.21 1.67 -17.18
N ILE A 188 4.52 0.92 -16.30
CA ILE A 188 4.89 0.77 -14.88
C ILE A 188 6.29 0.14 -14.71
N ARG A 189 6.75 -0.65 -15.69
CA ARG A 189 8.12 -1.24 -15.70
C ARG A 189 9.24 -0.22 -15.76
N LEU A 190 8.92 1.02 -16.14
CA LEU A 190 9.85 2.14 -16.28
C LEU A 190 9.58 3.25 -15.25
N GLN A 191 8.60 3.06 -14.35
CA GLN A 191 8.27 4.01 -13.28
C GLN A 191 9.20 3.79 -12.06
N ALA A 192 8.87 4.37 -10.89
CA ALA A 192 9.68 4.21 -9.69
C ALA A 192 9.42 2.84 -9.03
N TYR A 193 10.24 2.46 -8.05
CA TYR A 193 10.16 1.14 -7.44
C TYR A 193 8.95 0.98 -6.50
N ASP A 194 8.41 2.07 -5.95
CA ASP A 194 7.10 2.04 -5.28
C ASP A 194 5.95 1.78 -6.26
N ASP A 195 5.92 2.42 -7.43
CA ASP A 195 4.93 2.15 -8.48
C ASP A 195 4.86 0.66 -8.83
N MET A 196 6.02 0.02 -9.01
CA MET A 196 6.11 -1.43 -9.25
C MET A 196 5.61 -2.27 -8.08
N LEU A 197 5.95 -1.90 -6.84
CA LEU A 197 5.60 -2.68 -5.65
C LEU A 197 4.12 -2.58 -5.27
N TRP A 198 3.41 -1.50 -5.65
CA TRP A 198 1.95 -1.43 -5.55
C TRP A 198 1.29 -2.56 -6.36
N VAL A 199 1.75 -2.78 -7.59
CA VAL A 199 1.27 -3.87 -8.45
C VAL A 199 1.59 -5.26 -7.86
N VAL A 200 2.74 -5.42 -7.19
CA VAL A 200 3.05 -6.68 -6.49
C VAL A 200 2.02 -6.96 -5.38
N LEU A 201 1.67 -5.96 -4.57
CA LEU A 201 0.67 -6.11 -3.50
C LEU A 201 -0.74 -6.35 -4.05
N GLU A 202 -1.13 -5.66 -5.11
CA GLU A 202 -2.42 -5.81 -5.78
C GLU A 202 -2.69 -7.25 -6.22
N TRP A 203 -1.79 -7.82 -7.02
CA TRP A 203 -2.03 -9.17 -7.56
C TRP A 203 -1.85 -10.27 -6.51
N LEU A 204 -1.10 -10.00 -5.43
CA LEU A 204 -1.12 -10.83 -4.22
C LEU A 204 -2.44 -10.72 -3.44
N GLU A 205 -3.09 -9.56 -3.38
CA GLU A 205 -4.45 -9.42 -2.83
C GLU A 205 -5.48 -10.16 -3.69
N SER A 206 -5.33 -10.13 -5.02
CA SER A 206 -6.16 -10.93 -5.94
C SER A 206 -6.00 -12.43 -5.65
N ILE A 207 -4.78 -12.92 -5.44
CA ILE A 207 -4.50 -14.32 -5.07
C ILE A 207 -5.07 -14.66 -3.67
N LYS A 208 -4.93 -13.77 -2.68
CA LYS A 208 -5.54 -13.92 -1.35
C LYS A 208 -7.05 -14.08 -1.47
N PHE A 209 -7.71 -13.21 -2.24
CA PHE A 209 -9.15 -13.25 -2.45
C PHE A 209 -9.60 -14.55 -3.14
N GLN A 210 -9.02 -14.88 -4.30
CA GLN A 210 -9.37 -16.07 -5.08
C GLN A 210 -9.21 -17.37 -4.27
N ASN A 211 -8.12 -17.50 -3.50
CA ASN A 211 -7.91 -18.66 -2.63
C ASN A 211 -8.91 -18.69 -1.46
N LEU A 212 -9.16 -17.55 -0.80
CA LEU A 212 -10.09 -17.42 0.33
C LEU A 212 -11.51 -17.80 -0.06
N HIS A 213 -12.04 -17.17 -1.11
CA HIS A 213 -13.42 -17.35 -1.56
C HIS A 213 -13.66 -18.77 -2.09
N SER A 214 -12.73 -19.32 -2.89
CA SER A 214 -12.85 -20.70 -3.36
C SER A 214 -12.68 -21.75 -2.26
N GLU A 215 -11.92 -21.47 -1.19
CA GLU A 215 -11.79 -22.39 -0.06
C GLU A 215 -13.01 -22.37 0.86
N LEU A 216 -13.64 -21.19 1.06
CA LEU A 216 -14.84 -21.06 1.88
C LEU A 216 -16.07 -21.70 1.24
N HIS A 217 -16.32 -21.43 -0.05
CA HIS A 217 -17.65 -21.68 -0.65
C HIS A 217 -17.66 -22.76 -1.76
N PHE A 218 -16.52 -23.03 -2.39
CA PHE A 218 -16.43 -23.96 -3.53
C PHE A 218 -15.61 -25.24 -3.23
N GLY A 219 -15.03 -25.34 -2.03
CA GLY A 219 -14.85 -26.62 -1.35
C GLY A 219 -13.72 -27.54 -1.82
N ARG A 220 -12.48 -27.05 -2.00
CA ARG A 220 -11.27 -27.89 -1.82
C ARG A 220 -9.95 -27.11 -1.67
N HIS A 221 -8.94 -27.80 -1.13
CA HIS A 221 -7.61 -27.25 -0.84
C HIS A 221 -6.88 -26.80 -2.13
N PRO A 222 -6.10 -25.68 -2.13
CA PRO A 222 -5.45 -25.09 -3.31
C PRO A 222 -4.52 -25.97 -4.17
N SER A 223 -4.20 -27.19 -3.71
CA SER A 223 -3.36 -28.20 -4.36
C SER A 223 -4.14 -29.37 -4.97
N SER A 224 -5.47 -29.32 -4.99
CA SER A 224 -6.33 -30.34 -5.60
C SER A 224 -6.28 -30.25 -7.13
N LYS A 225 -6.29 -31.38 -7.85
CA LYS A 225 -6.42 -31.35 -9.32
C LYS A 225 -7.76 -30.74 -9.70
N LEU A 226 -7.71 -29.70 -10.52
CA LEU A 226 -8.90 -28.99 -11.03
C LEU A 226 -9.84 -29.95 -11.76
N SER A 227 -11.12 -29.91 -11.38
CA SER A 227 -12.23 -30.42 -12.16
C SER A 227 -13.17 -29.24 -12.42
N PRO A 228 -13.60 -28.97 -13.68
CA PRO A 228 -14.41 -27.79 -14.02
C PRO A 228 -15.72 -27.62 -13.24
N HIS A 229 -16.15 -28.63 -12.49
CA HIS A 229 -17.42 -28.66 -11.75
C HIS A 229 -17.28 -28.36 -10.24
N HIS A 230 -16.06 -28.15 -9.72
CA HIS A 230 -15.81 -28.04 -8.27
C HIS A 230 -14.71 -27.01 -7.91
N SER A 231 -14.64 -25.90 -8.65
CA SER A 231 -13.70 -24.80 -8.37
C SER A 231 -14.35 -23.48 -8.78
N TRP A 232 -14.23 -22.45 -7.95
CA TRP A 232 -14.75 -21.13 -8.30
C TRP A 232 -14.09 -20.60 -9.58
N HIS A 233 -14.90 -20.06 -10.50
CA HIS A 233 -14.46 -19.67 -11.83
C HIS A 233 -13.28 -18.68 -11.80
N GLY A 234 -13.29 -17.74 -10.85
CA GLY A 234 -12.24 -16.73 -10.72
C GLY A 234 -10.84 -17.27 -10.37
N THR A 235 -10.73 -18.51 -9.88
CA THR A 235 -9.41 -19.14 -9.63
C THR A 235 -8.57 -19.36 -10.91
N GLN A 236 -9.18 -19.22 -12.10
CA GLN A 236 -8.47 -19.23 -13.38
C GLN A 236 -7.47 -18.07 -13.51
N TYR A 237 -7.75 -16.92 -12.88
CA TYR A 237 -6.88 -15.73 -12.89
C TYR A 237 -5.69 -15.82 -11.92
N ARG A 238 -5.56 -16.92 -11.15
CA ARG A 238 -4.52 -17.06 -10.12
C ARG A 238 -3.10 -17.11 -10.69
N ALA A 239 -2.93 -17.75 -11.85
CA ALA A 239 -1.64 -17.80 -12.55
C ALA A 239 -1.28 -16.44 -13.22
N PRO A 240 -2.17 -15.80 -14.00
CA PRO A 240 -1.94 -14.44 -14.50
C PRO A 240 -1.62 -13.39 -13.41
N ALA A 241 -2.27 -13.49 -12.25
CA ALA A 241 -1.97 -12.65 -11.09
C ALA A 241 -0.58 -12.96 -10.50
N ALA A 242 -0.26 -14.24 -10.29
CA ALA A 242 1.04 -14.66 -9.74
C ALA A 242 2.19 -14.22 -10.65
N HIS A 243 2.04 -14.42 -11.96
CA HIS A 243 2.99 -13.98 -12.97
C HIS A 243 3.24 -12.47 -12.90
N ARG A 244 2.18 -11.64 -12.84
CA ARG A 244 2.34 -10.19 -12.75
C ARG A 244 3.02 -9.76 -11.44
N ALA A 245 2.62 -10.34 -10.31
CA ALA A 245 3.26 -10.09 -9.02
C ALA A 245 4.75 -10.44 -9.04
N ARG A 246 5.13 -11.58 -9.64
CA ARG A 246 6.54 -11.96 -9.81
C ARG A 246 7.28 -10.95 -10.71
N VAL A 247 6.78 -10.68 -11.91
CA VAL A 247 7.46 -9.82 -12.90
C VAL A 247 7.78 -8.44 -12.33
N PHE A 248 6.86 -7.83 -11.56
CA PHE A 248 7.16 -6.56 -10.89
C PHE A 248 8.06 -6.70 -9.67
N TYR A 249 8.02 -7.81 -8.93
CA TYR A 249 8.97 -8.06 -7.84
C TYR A 249 10.41 -8.22 -8.36
N ASP A 250 10.62 -8.96 -9.46
CA ASP A 250 11.92 -9.19 -10.11
C ASP A 250 12.53 -7.92 -10.75
N LEU A 251 11.68 -6.92 -11.03
CA LEU A 251 12.09 -5.57 -11.42
C LEU A 251 12.36 -4.70 -10.17
N ALA A 252 11.47 -4.71 -9.19
CA ALA A 252 11.55 -3.86 -8.01
C ALA A 252 12.73 -4.20 -7.10
N VAL A 253 13.04 -5.48 -6.88
CA VAL A 253 14.15 -5.93 -6.00
C VAL A 253 15.51 -5.34 -6.40
N ARG A 254 15.66 -4.88 -7.65
CA ARG A 254 16.85 -4.19 -8.17
C ARG A 254 17.14 -2.85 -7.48
N GLY A 255 16.15 -2.23 -6.84
CA GLY A 255 16.33 -1.01 -6.05
C GLY A 255 16.91 -1.22 -4.65
N TRP A 256 17.07 -2.47 -4.20
CA TRP A 256 17.71 -2.78 -2.92
C TRP A 256 19.23 -2.89 -3.09
N ASP A 257 19.97 -2.03 -2.40
CA ASP A 257 21.43 -2.08 -2.34
C ASP A 257 21.96 -1.92 -0.90
N THR A 258 23.22 -2.27 -0.69
CA THR A 258 23.95 -2.03 0.57
C THR A 258 25.17 -1.11 0.41
N GLN A 259 25.37 -0.52 -0.78
CA GLN A 259 26.43 0.45 -1.05
C GLN A 259 26.17 1.78 -0.34
N LEU A 260 24.90 2.18 -0.27
CA LEU A 260 24.43 3.39 0.38
C LEU A 260 23.59 3.03 1.61
N CYS A 261 23.73 3.79 2.70
CA CYS A 261 23.02 3.59 3.98
C CYS A 261 23.13 2.19 4.62
N GLY A 262 24.03 1.33 4.15
CA GLY A 262 24.15 -0.07 4.59
C GLY A 262 22.92 -0.93 4.28
N GLY A 263 22.06 -0.50 3.35
CA GLY A 263 20.79 -1.16 3.03
C GLY A 263 19.74 -0.19 2.48
N GLY A 264 18.54 -0.72 2.27
CA GLY A 264 17.35 0.05 1.89
C GLY A 264 17.09 0.04 0.38
N MET A 265 15.81 0.16 0.03
CA MET A 265 15.36 0.53 -1.31
C MET A 265 15.72 1.99 -1.60
N ILE A 266 16.30 2.28 -2.77
CA ILE A 266 16.16 3.61 -3.39
C ILE A 266 14.74 3.76 -3.96
N TRP A 267 14.24 4.99 -4.05
CA TRP A 267 12.92 5.29 -4.60
C TRP A 267 12.81 4.94 -6.10
N SER A 268 13.73 5.44 -6.91
CA SER A 268 13.70 5.36 -8.37
C SER A 268 15.11 5.18 -8.94
N PRO A 269 15.31 4.36 -10.00
CA PRO A 269 16.62 4.17 -10.62
C PRO A 269 17.06 5.35 -11.50
N TRP A 270 16.16 6.29 -11.81
CA TRP A 270 16.40 7.38 -12.76
C TRP A 270 16.86 8.70 -12.10
N LEU A 271 16.92 8.73 -10.77
CA LEU A 271 17.01 9.95 -9.97
C LEU A 271 18.08 9.84 -8.87
N THR A 272 18.46 10.98 -8.30
CA THR A 272 19.32 11.06 -7.11
C THR A 272 18.86 10.08 -6.02
N PRO A 273 19.75 9.23 -5.46
CA PRO A 273 19.39 8.24 -4.44
C PRO A 273 18.64 8.83 -3.25
N TYR A 274 17.34 8.54 -3.20
CA TYR A 274 16.46 8.87 -2.10
C TYR A 274 15.97 7.55 -1.47
N LYS A 275 16.33 7.29 -0.22
CA LYS A 275 15.89 6.10 0.52
C LYS A 275 14.63 6.48 1.30
N ASN A 276 13.45 6.30 0.71
CA ASN A 276 12.16 6.73 1.25
C ASN A 276 11.41 5.63 2.02
N ALA A 277 10.52 6.04 2.92
CA ALA A 277 9.73 5.11 3.73
C ALA A 277 8.84 4.22 2.85
N ILE A 278 8.03 4.83 1.97
CA ILE A 278 7.02 4.10 1.21
C ILE A 278 7.61 2.93 0.40
N THR A 279 8.67 3.13 -0.38
CA THR A 279 9.29 2.06 -1.18
C THR A 279 9.90 0.95 -0.29
N ASN A 280 10.44 1.31 0.88
CA ASN A 280 10.96 0.33 1.84
C ASN A 280 9.85 -0.46 2.55
N GLU A 281 8.78 0.20 2.99
CA GLU A 281 7.61 -0.44 3.58
C GLU A 281 6.89 -1.36 2.59
N LEU A 282 6.72 -0.88 1.35
CA LEU A 282 6.20 -1.65 0.23
C LEU A 282 7.07 -2.88 -0.02
N PHE A 283 8.40 -2.75 -0.05
CA PHE A 283 9.30 -3.88 -0.28
C PHE A 283 9.21 -4.92 0.85
N ILE A 284 9.09 -4.49 2.11
CA ILE A 284 8.88 -5.39 3.26
C ILE A 284 7.54 -6.12 3.14
N SER A 285 6.45 -5.38 2.90
CA SER A 285 5.09 -5.94 2.74
C SER A 285 4.99 -6.87 1.53
N ALA A 286 5.56 -6.51 0.38
CA ALA A 286 5.58 -7.30 -0.83
C ALA A 286 6.42 -8.57 -0.67
N SER A 287 7.63 -8.47 -0.11
CA SER A 287 8.51 -9.62 0.14
C SER A 287 7.83 -10.63 1.07
N ILE A 288 7.22 -10.20 2.17
CA ILE A 288 6.55 -11.14 3.07
C ILE A 288 5.23 -11.68 2.49
N ALA A 289 4.52 -10.89 1.68
CA ALA A 289 3.32 -11.36 0.98
C ALA A 289 3.66 -12.36 -0.14
N MET A 290 4.77 -12.17 -0.87
CA MET A 290 5.33 -13.16 -1.80
C MET A 290 5.63 -14.46 -1.04
N TYR A 291 6.40 -14.41 0.05
CA TYR A 291 6.67 -15.60 0.86
C TYR A 291 5.39 -16.29 1.35
N LEU A 292 4.38 -15.53 1.77
CA LEU A 292 3.19 -16.08 2.40
C LEU A 292 2.13 -16.63 1.42
N TYR A 293 1.88 -15.92 0.31
CA TYR A 293 0.70 -16.11 -0.54
C TYR A 293 1.01 -16.43 -2.01
N PHE A 294 2.23 -16.21 -2.50
CA PHE A 294 2.62 -16.54 -3.88
C PHE A 294 2.47 -18.06 -4.13
N PRO A 295 1.70 -18.48 -5.15
CA PRO A 295 1.43 -19.89 -5.43
C PRO A 295 2.49 -20.55 -6.31
N GLY A 296 3.54 -19.81 -6.68
CA GLY A 296 4.45 -20.12 -7.78
C GLY A 296 3.96 -19.54 -9.11
N ASP A 297 4.88 -19.29 -10.03
CA ASP A 297 4.57 -18.85 -11.40
C ASP A 297 4.93 -19.95 -12.41
N PRO A 298 3.95 -20.51 -13.14
CA PRO A 298 4.18 -21.46 -14.23
C PRO A 298 4.35 -20.80 -15.61
N ILE A 299 4.28 -19.47 -15.72
CA ILE A 299 4.31 -18.73 -16.99
C ILE A 299 5.75 -18.23 -17.25
N ASP A 300 6.34 -18.71 -18.33
CA ASP A 300 7.74 -18.52 -18.74
C ASP A 300 8.00 -17.24 -19.58
N SER A 301 6.96 -16.44 -19.83
CA SER A 301 7.02 -15.29 -20.74
C SER A 301 6.21 -14.08 -20.23
N PRO A 302 6.73 -12.84 -20.30
CA PRO A 302 8.04 -12.49 -20.84
C PRO A 302 9.18 -12.87 -19.89
N ILE A 303 10.30 -13.28 -20.47
CA ILE A 303 11.55 -13.52 -19.75
C ILE A 303 12.05 -12.17 -19.24
N VAL A 304 11.93 -11.93 -17.94
CA VAL A 304 12.73 -10.92 -17.25
C VAL A 304 14.15 -11.46 -17.21
N GLU A 305 15.15 -10.65 -17.62
CA GLU A 305 16.55 -11.07 -17.56
C GLU A 305 17.02 -11.18 -16.11
N SER A 306 16.90 -12.38 -15.57
CA SER A 306 17.41 -12.82 -14.27
C SER A 306 17.90 -14.27 -14.35
N GLN A 307 19.00 -14.44 -15.11
CA GLN A 307 19.88 -15.62 -15.13
C GLN A 307 19.29 -16.94 -15.65
N LEU A 308 19.98 -17.50 -16.65
CA LEU A 308 19.86 -18.91 -17.05
C LEU A 308 20.23 -19.81 -15.87
N GLN A 309 19.26 -20.39 -15.17
CA GLN A 309 19.49 -21.37 -14.11
C GLN A 309 19.02 -22.77 -14.53
N GLU A 310 19.84 -23.78 -14.24
CA GLU A 310 19.77 -25.13 -14.81
C GLU A 310 18.57 -25.97 -14.33
N ASN A 311 17.70 -25.41 -13.48
CA ASN A 311 16.57 -26.11 -12.84
C ASN A 311 15.18 -25.73 -13.39
N GLY A 312 15.09 -24.83 -14.38
CA GLY A 312 13.86 -24.49 -15.10
C GLY A 312 13.21 -23.15 -14.70
N PHE A 313 12.28 -22.68 -15.53
CA PHE A 313 11.74 -21.31 -15.52
C PHE A 313 10.71 -20.99 -14.42
N ALA A 314 10.23 -21.99 -13.68
CA ALA A 314 9.11 -21.80 -12.75
C ALA A 314 9.59 -21.34 -11.36
N SER A 315 9.28 -20.10 -10.97
CA SER A 315 9.53 -19.62 -9.61
C SER A 315 8.63 -20.37 -8.62
N PRO A 316 9.18 -21.00 -7.57
CA PRO A 316 8.40 -21.84 -6.67
C PRO A 316 7.56 -21.01 -5.68
N PRO A 317 6.44 -21.55 -5.16
CA PRO A 317 5.84 -21.02 -3.95
C PRO A 317 6.84 -21.11 -2.79
N ARG A 318 6.72 -20.21 -1.81
CA ARG A 318 7.46 -20.26 -0.53
C ARG A 318 8.99 -20.16 -0.64
N ASP A 319 9.51 -19.53 -1.70
CA ASP A 319 10.96 -19.30 -1.81
C ASP A 319 11.51 -18.54 -0.58
N PRO A 320 12.53 -19.07 0.13
CA PRO A 320 13.08 -18.42 1.32
C PRO A 320 13.72 -17.05 1.05
N ILE A 321 14.08 -16.71 -0.19
CA ILE A 321 14.65 -15.39 -0.53
C ILE A 321 13.69 -14.25 -0.18
N HIS A 322 12.38 -14.48 -0.36
CA HIS A 322 11.34 -13.51 -0.03
C HIS A 322 11.20 -13.29 1.49
N LEU A 323 11.42 -14.33 2.31
CA LEU A 323 11.41 -14.21 3.76
C LEU A 323 12.66 -13.48 4.27
N ASP A 324 13.83 -13.80 3.73
CA ASP A 324 15.07 -13.12 4.12
C ASP A 324 15.07 -11.65 3.70
N ALA A 325 14.61 -11.34 2.48
CA ALA A 325 14.41 -9.97 2.01
C ALA A 325 13.50 -9.17 2.96
N ALA A 326 12.33 -9.70 3.34
CA ALA A 326 11.42 -9.02 4.26
C ALA A 326 12.04 -8.79 5.66
N ILE A 327 12.72 -9.80 6.19
CA ILE A 327 13.37 -9.73 7.51
C ILE A 327 14.55 -8.74 7.49
N THR A 328 15.36 -8.76 6.45
CA THR A 328 16.54 -7.89 6.27
C THR A 328 16.13 -6.44 6.02
N ALA A 329 15.14 -6.21 5.15
CA ALA A 329 14.58 -4.88 4.90
C ALA A 329 13.92 -4.29 6.16
N TYR A 330 13.18 -5.08 6.95
CA TYR A 330 12.62 -4.58 8.21
C TYR A 330 13.69 -4.27 9.25
N LYS A 331 14.71 -5.12 9.40
CA LYS A 331 15.86 -4.85 10.28
C LYS A 331 16.57 -3.56 9.87
N TRP A 332 16.70 -3.26 8.58
CA TRP A 332 17.25 -1.99 8.13
C TRP A 332 16.32 -0.82 8.48
N LEU A 333 15.04 -0.88 8.09
CA LEU A 333 14.07 0.21 8.31
C LEU A 333 13.97 0.57 9.80
N LYS A 334 13.90 -0.42 10.69
CA LYS A 334 13.82 -0.24 12.15
C LYS A 334 15.08 0.39 12.77
N ASN A 335 16.26 0.24 12.13
CA ASN A 335 17.54 0.79 12.62
C ASN A 335 18.04 2.03 11.83
N SER A 336 17.39 2.37 10.71
CA SER A 336 17.74 3.52 9.87
C SER A 336 17.45 4.88 10.53
N ASN A 337 16.63 4.92 11.57
CA ASN A 337 16.07 6.13 12.20
C ASN A 337 15.16 6.96 11.27
N MET A 338 14.50 6.32 10.29
CA MET A 338 13.48 6.93 9.43
C MET A 338 12.18 7.34 10.16
N THR A 339 12.12 7.17 11.48
CA THR A 339 11.02 7.67 12.33
C THR A 339 11.32 9.07 12.83
N GLY A 340 10.46 10.04 12.51
CA GLY A 340 10.55 11.42 12.96
C GLY A 340 9.93 11.65 14.34
N ALA A 341 9.36 12.85 14.53
CA ALA A 341 8.70 13.23 15.78
C ALA A 341 7.55 12.28 16.15
N ASN A 342 7.34 12.08 17.45
CA ASN A 342 6.29 11.22 18.03
C ASN A 342 6.29 9.74 17.58
N GLY A 343 7.36 9.24 16.95
CA GLY A 343 7.44 7.84 16.50
C GLY A 343 6.56 7.52 15.29
N LEU A 344 6.35 8.50 14.42
CA LEU A 344 5.77 8.37 13.08
C LEU A 344 6.90 8.19 12.05
N TYR A 345 6.68 7.48 10.96
CA TYR A 345 7.64 7.44 9.85
C TYR A 345 7.64 8.76 9.10
N ALA A 346 8.84 9.29 8.88
CA ALA A 346 9.08 10.42 8.02
C ALA A 346 9.15 9.98 6.54
N ASP A 347 9.27 10.91 5.60
CA ASP A 347 9.20 10.62 4.17
C ASP A 347 10.43 9.85 3.65
N GLY A 348 11.65 10.23 4.04
CA GLY A 348 12.86 9.57 3.57
C GLY A 348 14.17 10.27 3.85
N PHE A 349 15.26 9.65 3.40
CA PHE A 349 16.62 10.16 3.51
C PHE A 349 17.25 10.46 2.15
N HIS A 350 17.78 11.67 2.04
CA HIS A 350 18.89 11.99 1.14
C HIS A 350 20.24 11.69 1.81
N ILE A 351 21.29 11.68 0.99
CA ILE A 351 22.67 11.40 1.40
C ILE A 351 23.49 12.68 1.22
N HIS A 352 24.10 13.19 2.30
CA HIS A 352 24.79 14.47 2.28
C HIS A 352 25.99 14.47 1.30
N GLY A 353 25.94 15.37 0.31
CA GLY A 353 27.03 15.58 -0.65
C GLY A 353 27.15 14.51 -1.73
N TRP A 354 26.14 13.65 -1.91
CA TRP A 354 26.13 12.67 -3.00
C TRP A 354 26.13 13.34 -4.38
N THR A 355 26.90 12.78 -5.30
CA THR A 355 26.86 13.06 -6.75
C THR A 355 27.01 11.74 -7.53
N PRO A 356 26.74 11.71 -8.86
CA PRO A 356 26.94 10.50 -9.67
C PRO A 356 28.38 9.93 -9.66
N ASN A 357 29.38 10.70 -9.22
CA ASN A 357 30.78 10.28 -9.16
C ASN A 357 31.36 10.25 -7.71
N ASP A 358 30.55 10.57 -6.70
CA ASP A 358 30.98 10.66 -5.30
C ASP A 358 29.82 10.23 -4.38
N PRO A 359 29.95 9.15 -3.57
CA PRO A 359 28.89 8.72 -2.66
C PRO A 359 28.61 9.72 -1.51
N GLY A 360 29.39 10.79 -1.38
CA GLY A 360 29.26 11.78 -0.32
C GLY A 360 29.59 11.16 1.04
N THR A 361 28.68 11.30 2.00
CA THR A 361 28.82 10.60 3.29
C THR A 361 28.52 9.09 3.22
N GLY A 362 27.89 8.61 2.13
CA GLY A 362 27.38 7.25 1.98
C GLY A 362 26.27 6.86 2.96
N LYS A 363 25.72 7.81 3.72
CA LYS A 363 24.83 7.59 4.87
C LYS A 363 23.48 8.26 4.66
N CYS A 364 22.46 7.66 5.25
CA CYS A 364 21.14 8.24 5.38
C CYS A 364 21.17 9.27 6.51
N ASP A 365 21.55 10.52 6.17
CA ASP A 365 21.81 11.58 7.13
C ASP A 365 21.09 12.91 6.84
N VAL A 366 20.44 13.06 5.68
CA VAL A 366 19.56 14.19 5.36
C VAL A 366 18.11 13.72 5.34
N LEU A 367 17.48 13.68 6.52
CA LEU A 367 16.08 13.28 6.68
C LEU A 367 15.12 14.37 6.17
N ASN A 368 14.25 14.06 5.22
CA ASN A 368 13.02 14.83 5.01
C ASN A 368 12.05 14.49 6.14
N ALA A 369 11.84 15.42 7.07
CA ALA A 369 10.99 15.22 8.25
C ALA A 369 9.48 15.28 7.94
N MET A 370 9.07 15.35 6.67
CA MET A 370 7.66 15.32 6.26
C MET A 370 7.00 14.00 6.67
N VAL A 371 5.71 14.05 7.01
CA VAL A 371 4.94 12.88 7.47
C VAL A 371 3.64 12.83 6.66
N TYR A 372 3.35 11.67 6.09
CA TYR A 372 2.14 11.37 5.34
C TYR A 372 1.42 10.17 5.95
N THR A 373 0.09 10.07 5.80
CA THR A 373 -0.70 9.01 6.45
C THR A 373 -0.38 7.61 5.92
N TYR A 374 -0.05 7.45 4.64
CA TYR A 374 0.26 6.16 4.02
C TYR A 374 1.54 5.49 4.53
N ASN A 375 2.59 6.27 4.83
CA ASN A 375 3.82 5.82 5.51
C ASN A 375 3.59 5.37 6.97
N GLN A 376 2.36 5.45 7.49
CA GLN A 376 2.00 4.88 8.79
C GLN A 376 1.13 3.61 8.64
N GLY A 377 0.79 3.25 7.40
CA GLY A 377 -0.09 2.15 7.05
C GLY A 377 0.66 0.95 6.48
N VAL A 378 1.42 1.14 5.40
CA VAL A 378 1.93 0.04 4.56
C VAL A 378 2.73 -1.00 5.35
N ILE A 379 3.56 -0.58 6.30
CA ILE A 379 4.34 -1.48 7.13
C ILE A 379 3.49 -2.40 8.02
N LEU A 380 2.25 -2.03 8.36
CA LEU A 380 1.40 -2.80 9.28
C LEU A 380 1.06 -4.19 8.72
N SER A 381 0.77 -4.32 7.42
CA SER A 381 0.57 -5.63 6.79
C SER A 381 1.86 -6.45 6.75
N GLY A 382 3.01 -5.79 6.52
CA GLY A 382 4.33 -6.41 6.53
C GLY A 382 4.67 -7.00 7.91
N LEU A 383 4.41 -6.24 8.96
CA LEU A 383 4.58 -6.66 10.36
C LEU A 383 3.69 -7.84 10.75
N ARG A 384 2.42 -7.83 10.33
CA ARG A 384 1.51 -8.99 10.48
C ARG A 384 2.06 -10.21 9.75
N GLY A 385 2.56 -10.04 8.53
CA GLY A 385 3.18 -11.11 7.75
C GLY A 385 4.43 -11.68 8.41
N LEU A 386 5.31 -10.82 8.92
CA LEU A 386 6.56 -11.21 9.58
C LEU A 386 6.29 -11.99 10.86
N TRP A 387 5.32 -11.57 11.67
CA TRP A 387 4.82 -12.37 12.80
C TRP A 387 4.23 -13.71 12.35
N LEU A 388 3.40 -13.73 11.30
CA LEU A 388 2.77 -14.98 10.83
C LEU A 388 3.79 -15.99 10.29
N ALA A 389 4.89 -15.52 9.69
CA ALA A 389 5.97 -16.36 9.15
C ALA A 389 6.95 -16.85 10.22
N THR A 390 7.21 -16.09 11.29
CA THR A 390 8.28 -16.37 12.28
C THR A 390 7.79 -16.70 13.68
N GLY A 391 6.54 -16.36 14.00
CA GLY A 391 5.98 -16.39 15.35
C GLY A 391 6.46 -15.26 16.27
N ASP A 392 7.40 -14.41 15.86
CA ASP A 392 7.97 -13.36 16.72
C ASP A 392 6.94 -12.27 17.01
N ARG A 393 6.56 -12.19 18.28
CA ARG A 393 5.56 -11.26 18.81
C ARG A 393 5.91 -9.78 18.57
N ARG A 394 7.21 -9.44 18.50
CA ARG A 394 7.69 -8.05 18.46
C ARG A 394 7.14 -7.27 17.27
N TYR A 395 7.03 -7.91 16.09
CA TYR A 395 6.45 -7.28 14.90
C TYR A 395 5.03 -6.75 15.14
N LEU A 396 4.19 -7.48 15.92
CA LEU A 396 2.85 -6.98 16.26
C LEU A 396 2.90 -5.89 17.33
N GLU A 397 3.88 -5.91 18.23
CA GLU A 397 4.08 -4.85 19.23
C GLU A 397 4.49 -3.53 18.55
N ASP A 398 5.46 -3.59 17.63
CA ASP A 398 5.86 -2.49 16.75
C ASP A 398 4.68 -1.90 15.96
N GLY A 399 3.84 -2.75 15.35
CA GLY A 399 2.66 -2.31 14.61
C GLY A 399 1.60 -1.66 15.51
N HIS A 400 1.40 -2.19 16.72
CA HIS A 400 0.50 -1.61 17.71
C HIS A 400 1.01 -0.29 18.31
N ASP A 401 2.33 -0.08 18.39
CA ASP A 401 2.91 1.23 18.75
C ASP A 401 2.72 2.26 17.64
N LEU A 402 2.97 1.90 16.38
CA LEU A 402 2.72 2.81 15.25
C LEU A 402 1.24 3.25 15.20
N VAL A 403 0.28 2.32 15.33
CA VAL A 403 -1.15 2.66 15.37
C VAL A 403 -1.48 3.57 16.58
N ARG A 404 -0.86 3.37 17.75
CA ARG A 404 -1.02 4.29 18.90
C ARG A 404 -0.50 5.69 18.57
N ASN A 405 0.65 5.80 17.90
CA ASN A 405 1.24 7.08 17.51
C ASN A 405 0.36 7.82 16.50
N VAL A 406 -0.18 7.12 15.50
CA VAL A 406 -1.13 7.69 14.52
C VAL A 406 -2.40 8.20 15.20
N ILE A 407 -3.05 7.36 16.03
CA ILE A 407 -4.26 7.76 16.76
C ILE A 407 -4.00 9.02 17.60
N LYS A 408 -2.87 9.07 18.32
CA LYS A 408 -2.45 10.27 19.06
C LYS A 408 -2.22 11.48 18.16
N ALA A 409 -1.60 11.31 17.00
CA ALA A 409 -1.32 12.36 16.02
C ALA A 409 -2.57 12.92 15.30
N THR A 410 -3.75 12.31 15.50
CA THR A 410 -5.05 12.90 15.13
C THR A 410 -5.64 13.84 16.20
N GLY A 411 -5.03 13.94 17.38
CA GLY A 411 -5.59 14.63 18.55
C GLY A 411 -6.63 13.81 19.33
N TRP A 412 -6.78 12.51 19.03
CA TRP A 412 -7.74 11.65 19.72
C TRP A 412 -7.43 11.54 21.24
N PRO A 413 -8.44 11.67 22.13
CA PRO A 413 -9.89 11.68 21.89
C PRO A 413 -10.55 13.07 21.86
N ALA A 414 -9.80 14.16 21.68
CA ALA A 414 -10.32 15.53 21.79
C ALA A 414 -11.12 15.97 20.54
N LYS A 415 -12.38 15.51 20.45
CA LYS A 415 -13.27 15.72 19.28
C LYS A 415 -13.62 17.17 18.91
N SER A 416 -13.30 18.13 19.76
CA SER A 416 -13.54 19.57 19.56
C SER A 416 -12.24 20.38 19.50
N ASP A 417 -11.08 19.71 19.52
CA ASP A 417 -9.78 20.36 19.40
C ASP A 417 -9.35 20.37 17.93
N HIS A 418 -9.55 21.51 17.26
CA HIS A 418 -9.22 21.67 15.85
C HIS A 418 -7.75 22.06 15.60
N THR A 419 -6.91 22.12 16.65
CA THR A 419 -5.47 22.33 16.48
C THR A 419 -4.80 21.15 15.76
N TRP A 420 -3.67 21.41 15.09
CA TRP A 420 -2.97 20.42 14.29
C TRP A 420 -2.05 19.53 15.15
N HIS A 421 -2.29 18.22 15.16
CA HIS A 421 -1.54 17.23 15.96
C HIS A 421 -0.50 16.42 15.17
N GLY A 422 -0.31 16.72 13.88
CA GLY A 422 0.74 16.16 13.02
C GLY A 422 0.25 15.23 11.91
N LEU A 423 -0.88 14.55 12.11
CA LEU A 423 -1.59 13.74 11.10
C LEU A 423 -3.10 13.86 11.28
N GLY A 424 -3.58 15.04 11.65
CA GLY A 424 -4.98 15.23 11.99
C GLY A 424 -5.27 16.34 12.99
N ARG A 425 -6.57 16.48 13.24
CA ARG A 425 -7.19 17.35 14.24
C ARG A 425 -8.54 16.75 14.64
N ALA A 426 -9.07 17.14 15.78
CA ALA A 426 -10.37 16.70 16.30
C ALA A 426 -10.55 15.16 16.40
N GLY A 427 -9.47 14.38 16.41
CA GLY A 427 -9.51 12.91 16.39
C GLY A 427 -9.67 12.28 15.00
N VAL A 428 -9.69 13.09 13.94
CA VAL A 428 -9.79 12.65 12.53
C VAL A 428 -8.40 12.63 11.89
N LEU A 429 -8.12 11.59 11.11
CA LEU A 429 -6.91 11.44 10.30
C LEU A 429 -6.93 12.44 9.14
N GLU A 430 -5.88 13.23 8.99
CA GLU A 430 -5.76 14.27 7.96
C GLU A 430 -4.32 14.33 7.45
N ASP A 431 -4.14 14.44 6.12
CA ASP A 431 -2.86 14.80 5.51
C ASP A 431 -2.75 16.32 5.40
N ALA A 432 -1.53 16.87 5.43
CA ALA A 432 -1.27 18.31 5.56
C ALA A 432 -1.93 19.21 4.49
N CYS A 433 -2.35 18.63 3.37
CA CYS A 433 -2.96 19.29 2.23
C CYS A 433 -4.51 19.32 2.26
N ASP A 434 -5.17 18.52 3.12
CA ASP A 434 -6.62 18.28 3.04
C ASP A 434 -7.42 19.55 3.31
N SER A 435 -7.14 20.22 4.42
CA SER A 435 -7.88 21.40 4.89
C SER A 435 -7.73 22.62 3.97
N THR A 436 -6.66 22.71 3.19
CA THR A 436 -6.49 23.74 2.15
C THR A 436 -7.17 23.35 0.83
N GLY A 437 -7.43 22.07 0.61
CA GLY A 437 -7.88 21.52 -0.67
C GLY A 437 -6.77 21.47 -1.73
N LEU A 438 -5.50 21.49 -1.33
CA LEU A 438 -4.35 21.54 -2.24
C LEU A 438 -3.65 20.18 -2.43
N CYS A 439 -4.30 19.08 -2.05
CA CYS A 439 -3.74 17.75 -2.26
C CYS A 439 -3.57 17.43 -3.74
N SER A 440 -2.43 16.82 -4.07
CA SER A 440 -2.19 16.22 -5.38
C SER A 440 -3.03 14.95 -5.57
N GLN A 441 -2.90 14.33 -6.75
CA GLN A 441 -3.49 13.03 -7.01
C GLN A 441 -2.94 11.94 -6.08
N ASP A 442 -1.63 11.96 -5.83
CA ASP A 442 -0.99 11.06 -4.87
C ASP A 442 -1.57 11.28 -3.46
N GLY A 443 -1.56 12.55 -3.01
CA GLY A 443 -2.02 12.96 -1.68
C GLY A 443 -3.45 12.50 -1.38
N GLN A 444 -4.37 12.60 -2.35
CA GLN A 444 -5.76 12.16 -2.17
C GLN A 444 -5.92 10.65 -1.92
N THR A 445 -4.90 9.83 -2.18
CA THR A 445 -4.94 8.37 -1.99
C THR A 445 -4.51 7.95 -0.57
N PHE A 446 -3.70 8.77 0.11
CA PHE A 446 -2.89 8.34 1.26
C PHE A 446 -3.72 7.78 2.44
N LYS A 447 -4.82 8.46 2.81
CA LYS A 447 -5.70 7.98 3.90
C LYS A 447 -6.36 6.63 3.60
N GLY A 448 -6.67 6.34 2.33
CA GLY A 448 -7.24 5.06 1.93
C GLY A 448 -6.29 3.91 2.17
N ILE A 449 -5.04 4.09 1.75
CA ILE A 449 -3.93 3.14 1.98
C ILE A 449 -3.80 2.86 3.49
N PHE A 450 -3.75 3.90 4.32
CA PHE A 450 -3.70 3.73 5.77
C PHE A 450 -4.83 2.82 6.28
N PHE A 451 -6.09 3.11 5.93
CA PHE A 451 -7.21 2.31 6.42
C PHE A 451 -7.26 0.89 5.83
N HIS A 452 -6.77 0.67 4.60
CA HIS A 452 -6.60 -0.67 4.05
C HIS A 452 -5.60 -1.49 4.88
N HIS A 453 -4.38 -0.99 5.09
CA HIS A 453 -3.33 -1.75 5.80
C HIS A 453 -3.60 -1.88 7.30
N PHE A 454 -4.27 -0.89 7.92
CA PHE A 454 -4.81 -1.00 9.28
C PHE A 454 -5.89 -2.10 9.40
N ALA A 455 -6.77 -2.23 8.40
CA ALA A 455 -7.73 -3.32 8.36
C ALA A 455 -7.05 -4.69 8.13
N GLU A 456 -6.07 -4.76 7.23
CA GLU A 456 -5.27 -5.97 6.98
C GLU A 456 -4.48 -6.40 8.23
N PHE A 457 -3.89 -5.46 8.98
CA PHE A 457 -3.21 -5.72 10.24
C PHE A 457 -4.13 -6.41 11.25
N CYS A 458 -5.36 -5.89 11.39
CA CYS A 458 -6.30 -6.32 12.43
C CYS A 458 -7.31 -7.40 12.01
N ARG A 459 -7.32 -7.89 10.76
CA ARG A 459 -8.32 -8.88 10.32
C ARG A 459 -8.07 -10.29 10.88
N GLN A 460 -9.12 -11.09 10.88
CA GLN A 460 -9.06 -12.52 11.22
C GLN A 460 -8.07 -13.31 10.35
N LEU A 461 -7.55 -14.40 10.92
CA LEU A 461 -6.77 -15.38 10.18
C LEU A 461 -7.68 -16.13 9.19
N SER A 462 -7.30 -16.12 7.91
CA SER A 462 -7.92 -16.95 6.88
C SER A 462 -7.68 -18.45 7.14
N PRO A 463 -8.39 -19.37 6.46
CA PRO A 463 -8.09 -20.80 6.54
C PRO A 463 -6.63 -21.16 6.21
N GLN A 464 -6.06 -20.52 5.17
CA GLN A 464 -4.64 -20.65 4.81
C GLN A 464 -3.71 -20.18 5.93
N GLU A 465 -4.00 -19.03 6.55
CA GLU A 465 -3.18 -18.47 7.64
C GLU A 465 -3.27 -19.30 8.92
N LYS A 466 -4.45 -19.89 9.20
CA LYS A 466 -4.60 -20.87 10.29
C LYS A 466 -3.72 -22.09 10.06
N ARG A 467 -3.53 -22.56 8.81
CA ARG A 467 -2.55 -23.62 8.50
C ARG A 467 -1.11 -23.15 8.73
N ILE A 468 -0.73 -21.99 8.19
CA ILE A 468 0.62 -21.40 8.32
C ILE A 468 1.03 -21.23 9.80
N LEU A 469 0.12 -20.80 10.67
CA LEU A 469 0.39 -20.65 12.11
C LEU A 469 0.61 -21.99 12.82
N SER A 470 0.02 -23.06 12.30
CA SER A 470 0.01 -24.42 12.88
C SER A 470 1.12 -25.32 12.31
N ASP A 471 1.80 -24.91 11.24
CA ASP A 471 2.85 -25.72 10.60
C ASP A 471 4.15 -25.72 11.42
N PRO A 472 4.57 -26.87 12.00
CA PRO A 472 5.79 -26.95 12.81
C PRO A 472 7.07 -26.95 11.96
N ALA A 473 7.01 -26.97 10.62
CA ALA A 473 8.18 -26.80 9.77
C ALA A 473 8.58 -25.32 9.63
N LEU A 474 7.60 -24.43 9.49
CA LEU A 474 7.84 -22.99 9.27
C LEU A 474 8.43 -22.29 10.50
N HIS A 475 8.07 -22.73 11.71
CA HIS A 475 8.46 -22.08 12.98
C HIS A 475 9.67 -22.74 13.67
N LYS A 476 10.56 -23.37 12.90
CA LYS A 476 11.83 -23.94 13.40
C LYS A 476 12.98 -22.95 13.21
N SER A 477 13.33 -22.24 14.27
CA SER A 477 14.57 -21.46 14.32
C SER A 477 15.79 -22.39 14.49
N PRO A 478 16.87 -22.20 13.69
CA PRO A 478 18.17 -22.81 13.95
C PRO A 478 18.78 -22.43 15.32
N SER A 479 18.34 -21.32 15.94
CA SER A 479 18.80 -20.88 17.26
C SER A 479 18.06 -21.51 18.44
N GLY A 480 17.08 -22.40 18.19
CA GLY A 480 16.32 -23.09 19.24
C GLY A 480 15.18 -22.27 19.89
N ASN A 481 15.11 -20.95 19.66
CA ASN A 481 14.00 -20.10 20.10
C ASN A 481 12.73 -20.32 19.25
N ASN A 482 12.15 -21.51 19.36
CA ASN A 482 10.94 -21.89 18.65
C ASN A 482 9.72 -21.52 19.50
N THR A 483 8.86 -20.62 18.99
CA THR A 483 7.57 -20.36 19.66
C THR A 483 6.68 -21.59 19.61
N SER A 484 5.87 -21.80 20.64
CA SER A 484 4.85 -22.87 20.59
C SER A 484 3.64 -22.42 19.76
N GLU A 485 2.89 -23.38 19.20
CA GLU A 485 1.64 -23.04 18.49
C GLU A 485 0.65 -22.33 19.42
N GLN A 486 0.54 -22.78 20.68
CA GLN A 486 -0.31 -22.16 21.69
C GLN A 486 0.12 -20.71 21.99
N GLU A 487 1.41 -20.43 22.05
CA GLU A 487 1.97 -19.09 22.23
C GLU A 487 1.71 -18.17 21.04
N ARG A 488 1.81 -18.69 19.80
CA ARG A 488 1.40 -17.96 18.59
C ARG A 488 -0.10 -17.65 18.61
N ARG A 489 -0.96 -18.62 18.96
CA ARG A 489 -2.41 -18.40 19.12
C ARG A 489 -2.74 -17.40 20.24
N ASN A 490 -2.05 -17.49 21.39
CA ASN A 490 -2.18 -16.54 22.50
C ASN A 490 -1.78 -15.12 22.09
N THR A 491 -0.71 -14.99 21.29
CA THR A 491 -0.22 -13.72 20.74
C THR A 491 -1.23 -13.11 19.77
N PHE A 492 -1.80 -13.90 18.86
CA PHE A 492 -2.89 -13.43 17.99
C PHE A 492 -4.12 -12.98 18.80
N GLY A 493 -4.49 -13.74 19.84
CA GLY A 493 -5.59 -13.38 20.74
C GLY A 493 -5.35 -12.09 21.53
N TRP A 494 -4.11 -11.79 21.91
CA TRP A 494 -3.74 -10.49 22.49
C TRP A 494 -3.89 -9.38 21.45
N HIS A 495 -3.30 -9.55 20.27
CA HIS A 495 -3.34 -8.59 19.17
C HIS A 495 -4.77 -8.23 18.75
N GLN A 496 -5.66 -9.22 18.64
CA GLN A 496 -7.09 -8.98 18.37
C GLN A 496 -7.78 -8.14 19.46
N ARG A 497 -7.51 -8.40 20.75
CA ARG A 497 -8.04 -7.57 21.85
C ARG A 497 -7.49 -6.14 21.83
N THR A 498 -6.27 -5.95 21.34
CA THR A 498 -5.69 -4.61 21.14
C THR A 498 -6.28 -3.91 19.91
N CYS A 499 -6.49 -4.62 18.79
CA CYS A 499 -7.24 -4.11 17.64
C CYS A 499 -8.66 -3.69 18.00
N ALA A 500 -9.36 -4.48 18.83
CA ALA A 500 -10.68 -4.13 19.36
C ALA A 500 -10.69 -2.81 20.17
N SER A 501 -9.54 -2.33 20.66
CA SER A 501 -9.45 -1.05 21.40
C SER A 501 -9.54 0.19 20.51
N TYR A 502 -9.34 0.05 19.21
CA TYR A 502 -9.35 1.16 18.25
C TYR A 502 -10.75 1.48 17.70
N SER A 503 -11.80 0.74 18.11
CA SER A 503 -13.16 0.82 17.56
C SER A 503 -13.71 2.25 17.53
N HIS A 504 -13.66 2.98 18.64
CA HIS A 504 -14.25 4.33 18.72
C HIS A 504 -13.53 5.39 17.89
N TRP A 505 -12.23 5.22 17.63
CA TRP A 505 -11.48 6.10 16.73
C TRP A 505 -11.82 5.78 15.27
N LEU A 506 -11.94 4.50 14.92
CA LEU A 506 -12.37 4.03 13.60
C LEU A 506 -13.83 4.43 13.31
N GLU A 507 -14.75 4.28 14.27
CA GLU A 507 -16.14 4.75 14.19
C GLU A 507 -16.22 6.26 13.93
N HIS A 508 -15.34 7.03 14.57
CA HIS A 508 -15.27 8.48 14.39
C HIS A 508 -14.72 8.89 13.03
N ASN A 509 -13.68 8.22 12.53
CA ASN A 509 -13.09 8.48 11.22
C ASN A 509 -14.01 8.02 10.07
N ALA A 510 -14.66 6.86 10.21
CA ALA A 510 -15.70 6.41 9.29
C ALA A 510 -16.90 7.38 9.27
N TYR A 511 -17.29 7.91 10.42
CA TYR A 511 -18.35 8.93 10.47
C TYR A 511 -17.93 10.23 9.78
N ALA A 512 -16.71 10.70 10.05
CA ALA A 512 -16.12 11.89 9.44
C ALA A 512 -15.98 11.77 7.91
N ALA A 513 -15.60 10.61 7.40
CA ALA A 513 -15.67 10.30 5.97
C ALA A 513 -17.12 10.32 5.45
N SER A 514 -18.05 9.68 6.17
CA SER A 514 -19.44 9.51 5.73
C SER A 514 -20.19 10.83 5.52
N VAL A 515 -19.88 11.88 6.30
CA VAL A 515 -20.51 13.19 6.10
C VAL A 515 -20.02 13.89 4.83
N THR A 516 -18.85 13.57 4.28
CA THR A 516 -18.33 14.20 3.04
C THR A 516 -19.04 13.73 1.75
N LYS A 517 -20.10 12.93 1.86
CA LYS A 517 -20.93 12.50 0.73
C LYS A 517 -21.80 13.67 0.23
N ASN A 518 -21.73 13.97 -1.07
CA ASN A 518 -22.72 14.86 -1.71
C ASN A 518 -23.94 14.07 -2.22
N GLU A 519 -24.93 14.77 -2.78
CA GLU A 519 -26.12 14.19 -3.43
C GLU A 519 -25.82 13.09 -4.47
N LYS A 520 -24.63 13.08 -5.08
CA LYS A 520 -24.22 12.11 -6.11
C LYS A 520 -23.53 10.86 -5.53
N GLY A 521 -23.44 10.73 -4.21
CA GLY A 521 -22.74 9.61 -3.56
C GLY A 521 -21.22 9.71 -3.57
N LEU A 522 -20.67 10.86 -4.00
CA LEU A 522 -19.23 11.09 -4.13
C LEU A 522 -18.65 11.61 -2.81
N TYR A 523 -17.61 10.93 -2.29
CA TYR A 523 -16.94 11.29 -1.02
C TYR A 523 -15.74 12.21 -1.24
N GLY A 524 -15.49 13.10 -0.27
CA GLY A 524 -14.43 14.11 -0.32
C GLY A 524 -13.15 13.71 0.41
N MET A 525 -12.07 14.46 0.15
CA MET A 525 -10.78 14.24 0.83
C MET A 525 -10.80 14.73 2.27
N TRP A 526 -11.40 15.89 2.54
CA TRP A 526 -11.31 16.54 3.83
C TRP A 526 -12.47 16.13 4.74
N TRP A 527 -12.20 15.15 5.59
CA TRP A 527 -13.12 14.60 6.59
C TRP A 527 -13.28 15.54 7.81
N GLY A 528 -13.20 16.85 7.59
CA GLY A 528 -13.28 17.88 8.61
C GLY A 528 -14.72 18.21 9.04
N PRO A 529 -15.01 19.44 9.50
CA PRO A 529 -16.36 19.86 9.84
C PRO A 529 -17.29 19.86 8.61
N LYS A 530 -18.58 19.58 8.85
CA LYS A 530 -19.65 19.65 7.85
C LYS A 530 -19.83 21.09 7.35
N TYR A 531 -20.18 21.26 6.07
CA TYR A 531 -20.59 22.52 5.48
C TYR A 531 -22.12 22.76 5.63
N PRO A 532 -22.61 24.00 5.83
CA PRO A 532 -21.88 25.25 6.07
C PRO A 532 -21.43 25.45 7.52
N ASP A 533 -21.64 24.45 8.38
CA ASP A 533 -21.56 24.56 9.85
C ASP A 533 -20.14 24.85 10.40
N GLY A 534 -19.12 24.91 9.53
CA GLY A 534 -17.78 25.42 9.81
C GLY A 534 -17.33 26.52 8.85
N GLU A 535 -17.73 27.78 9.09
CA GLU A 535 -17.05 28.93 8.48
C GLU A 535 -15.61 29.03 9.01
N LEU A 536 -14.64 29.20 8.10
CA LEU A 536 -13.23 28.95 8.41
C LEU A 536 -12.49 30.20 8.89
N ASN A 537 -12.33 30.32 10.20
CA ASN A 537 -11.32 31.20 10.79
C ASN A 537 -9.91 30.72 10.39
N ASN A 538 -9.21 31.55 9.62
CA ASN A 538 -7.89 31.21 9.04
C ASN A 538 -6.75 31.07 10.07
N SER A 539 -6.93 31.50 11.32
CA SER A 539 -5.91 31.41 12.37
C SER A 539 -5.76 29.99 12.93
N ASP A 540 -6.88 29.31 13.16
CA ASP A 540 -6.93 28.14 14.05
C ASP A 540 -6.66 26.83 13.29
N ASN A 541 -6.75 26.89 11.96
CA ASN A 541 -6.58 25.76 11.04
C ASN A 541 -5.15 25.64 10.47
N ALA A 542 -4.20 26.46 10.92
CA ALA A 542 -2.84 26.49 10.40
C ALA A 542 -2.11 25.15 10.61
N VAL A 543 -1.88 24.42 9.52
CA VAL A 543 -1.07 23.19 9.53
C VAL A 543 0.40 23.55 9.79
N VAL A 544 0.99 22.86 10.77
CA VAL A 544 2.40 23.04 11.15
C VAL A 544 3.17 21.77 10.77
N LEU A 545 4.00 21.88 9.73
CA LEU A 545 4.89 20.80 9.32
C LEU A 545 6.06 20.63 10.32
N PRO A 546 6.63 19.42 10.47
CA PRO A 546 7.84 19.20 11.27
C PRO A 546 9.04 20.03 10.78
N HIS A 547 9.99 20.30 11.68
CA HIS A 547 11.21 21.04 11.32
C HIS A 547 12.04 20.27 10.30
N GLY A 548 12.28 20.85 9.12
CA GLY A 548 12.99 20.20 8.02
C GLY A 548 12.12 19.32 7.13
N ALA A 549 10.79 19.39 7.27
CA ALA A 549 9.85 18.77 6.34
C ALA A 549 9.74 19.55 5.03
N VAL A 550 9.74 18.84 3.91
CA VAL A 550 9.41 19.32 2.56
C VAL A 550 8.29 18.44 2.02
N ASP A 551 7.13 19.04 1.73
CA ASP A 551 6.02 18.33 1.09
C ASP A 551 6.27 18.21 -0.42
N TYR A 552 7.06 17.20 -0.81
CA TYR A 552 7.31 16.87 -2.21
C TYR A 552 6.03 16.46 -2.96
N SER A 553 5.09 15.81 -2.27
CA SER A 553 3.90 15.21 -2.88
C SER A 553 2.78 16.22 -3.17
N ASN A 554 2.67 17.33 -2.42
CA ASN A 554 1.60 18.34 -2.58
C ASN A 554 2.13 19.78 -2.79
N SER A 555 3.38 19.94 -3.25
CA SER A 555 3.95 21.26 -3.56
C SER A 555 3.45 21.82 -4.89
N ASP A 556 3.28 23.15 -4.97
CA ASP A 556 2.99 23.89 -6.20
C ASP A 556 4.06 24.98 -6.42
N PRO A 557 4.90 24.89 -7.47
CA PRO A 557 5.01 23.75 -8.40
C PRO A 557 5.58 22.50 -7.70
N PRO A 558 5.35 21.29 -8.24
CA PRO A 558 5.86 20.04 -7.65
C PRO A 558 7.38 20.06 -7.47
N ILE A 559 7.84 19.89 -6.23
CA ILE A 559 9.27 19.85 -5.93
C ILE A 559 9.81 18.46 -6.27
N ASN A 560 10.73 18.40 -7.23
CA ASN A 560 11.42 17.15 -7.59
C ASN A 560 12.17 16.58 -6.36
N ARG A 561 11.76 15.38 -5.93
CA ARG A 561 12.40 14.63 -4.84
C ARG A 561 13.91 14.45 -5.06
N ALA A 562 14.40 14.49 -6.31
CA ALA A 562 15.80 14.30 -6.66
C ALA A 562 16.75 15.48 -6.35
N SER A 563 16.28 16.58 -5.74
CA SER A 563 17.09 17.80 -5.51
C SER A 563 17.50 17.99 -4.03
N PRO A 564 18.58 17.32 -3.54
CA PRO A 564 18.99 17.37 -2.14
C PRO A 564 19.39 18.79 -1.68
N ASP A 565 20.00 19.59 -2.56
CA ASP A 565 20.37 20.98 -2.25
C ASP A 565 19.17 21.86 -1.93
N LEU A 566 18.01 21.65 -2.55
CA LEU A 566 16.83 22.49 -2.32
C LEU A 566 16.29 22.29 -0.90
N ALA A 567 16.17 21.03 -0.47
CA ALA A 567 15.79 20.68 0.89
C ALA A 567 16.83 21.18 1.91
N LEU A 568 18.13 21.02 1.62
CA LEU A 568 19.21 21.46 2.52
C LEU A 568 19.32 22.99 2.63
N LEU A 569 18.96 23.75 1.58
CA LEU A 569 18.92 25.21 1.58
C LEU A 569 17.67 25.75 2.30
N GLN A 570 16.51 25.10 2.16
CA GLN A 570 15.29 25.47 2.88
C GLN A 570 15.38 25.13 4.37
N ALA A 571 15.93 23.95 4.73
CA ALA A 571 16.17 23.54 6.11
C ALA A 571 17.16 24.44 6.87
N LYS A 572 18.00 25.23 6.16
CA LYS A 572 18.86 26.27 6.75
C LYS A 572 18.12 27.56 7.15
N GLY A 573 16.78 27.57 7.10
CA GLY A 573 15.94 28.60 7.71
C GLY A 573 15.52 29.75 6.78
N ASN A 574 15.88 29.71 5.50
CA ASN A 574 15.32 30.63 4.51
C ASN A 574 13.86 30.26 4.22
N ARG A 575 12.94 30.85 4.98
CA ARG A 575 11.48 30.75 4.78
C ARG A 575 11.08 31.36 3.44
N THR A 576 11.06 30.55 2.39
CA THR A 576 10.22 30.82 1.21
C THR A 576 8.75 30.71 1.65
N TYR A 577 8.11 31.85 1.88
CA TYR A 577 6.70 31.95 2.30
C TYR A 577 5.76 31.49 1.16
N PHE A 578 5.53 30.18 1.06
CA PHE A 578 4.53 29.61 0.14
C PHE A 578 3.08 29.70 0.65
N ALA A 579 2.86 30.36 1.80
CA ALA A 579 1.54 30.90 2.13
C ALA A 579 1.32 32.21 1.34
N LYS A 580 0.38 32.16 0.38
CA LYS A 580 0.12 33.17 -0.67
C LYS A 580 -0.29 34.55 -0.14
N LYS A 581 0.65 35.32 0.41
CA LYS A 581 0.44 36.73 0.76
C LYS A 581 0.52 37.60 -0.50
N VAL A 582 -0.63 37.78 -1.15
CA VAL A 582 -0.77 38.68 -2.32
C VAL A 582 -0.28 40.08 -1.95
N PRO A 583 0.79 40.61 -2.58
CA PRO A 583 1.12 42.02 -2.49
C PRO A 583 0.15 42.79 -3.36
N SER A 584 -0.53 43.79 -2.79
CA SER A 584 -1.05 44.87 -3.61
C SER A 584 0.13 45.69 -4.14
N ASP A 585 -0.09 46.34 -5.28
CA ASP A 585 0.74 47.42 -5.82
C ASP A 585 2.15 47.02 -6.30
N ILE A 586 2.34 47.05 -7.63
CA ILE A 586 3.44 47.75 -8.29
C ILE A 586 2.99 48.13 -9.73
N VAL A 587 3.51 49.24 -10.23
CA VAL A 587 3.00 49.96 -11.41
C VAL A 587 3.95 49.82 -12.61
N GLY A 588 3.37 49.62 -13.80
CA GLY A 588 3.86 50.23 -15.04
C GLY A 588 4.89 49.47 -15.88
N ASP A 589 4.61 49.43 -17.19
CA ASP A 589 5.51 49.35 -18.35
C ASP A 589 6.99 48.96 -18.16
N GLN A 590 7.39 47.86 -18.83
CA GLN A 590 8.23 48.00 -20.05
C GLN A 590 8.40 46.70 -20.88
N LEU A 591 7.93 46.78 -22.13
CA LEU A 591 8.50 46.32 -23.41
C LEU A 591 9.14 44.91 -23.59
N ARG A 592 8.67 44.26 -24.68
CA ARG A 592 9.26 43.15 -25.49
C ARG A 592 10.54 43.62 -26.25
N PRO A 593 11.22 42.89 -27.20
CA PRO A 593 10.94 41.62 -27.93
C PRO A 593 12.19 40.67 -28.00
N ILE A 594 12.45 39.69 -28.90
CA ILE A 594 11.89 39.24 -30.21
C ILE A 594 12.14 37.71 -30.41
N THR A 595 11.19 36.98 -31.03
CA THR A 595 11.48 35.90 -32.02
C THR A 595 10.31 35.76 -33.01
N HIS A 596 10.60 35.39 -34.27
CA HIS A 596 9.64 35.29 -35.38
C HIS A 596 8.81 34.00 -35.30
N GLU A 597 7.50 33.99 -35.56
CA GLU A 597 6.82 34.19 -36.86
C GLU A 597 7.13 33.13 -37.91
N PHE A 598 6.21 32.17 -38.04
CA PHE A 598 5.66 31.78 -39.34
C PHE A 598 4.14 31.64 -39.20
N GLN A 599 3.38 32.20 -40.15
CA GLN A 599 1.92 32.13 -40.16
C GLN A 599 1.46 31.03 -41.14
N ASP A 600 0.34 30.38 -40.82
CA ASP A 600 -0.67 30.05 -41.83
C ASP A 600 -2.06 30.41 -41.28
N THR A 601 -3.01 30.70 -42.15
CA THR A 601 -4.17 31.55 -41.83
C THR A 601 -5.51 30.99 -42.29
N THR A 602 -6.32 30.52 -41.35
CA THR A 602 -7.79 30.40 -41.50
C THR A 602 -8.50 30.95 -40.27
N ALA A 603 -8.98 32.20 -40.38
CA ALA A 603 -9.67 32.89 -39.29
C ALA A 603 -11.20 32.79 -39.42
N SER A 604 -11.89 32.37 -38.36
CA SER A 604 -13.35 32.48 -38.24
C SER A 604 -13.76 33.09 -36.88
N LYS A 605 -13.54 34.41 -36.77
CA LYS A 605 -14.17 35.38 -35.84
C LYS A 605 -14.64 34.88 -34.46
N LEU A 606 -14.01 35.42 -33.40
CA LEU A 606 -14.80 35.80 -32.22
C LEU A 606 -15.79 36.89 -32.62
N GLU A 607 -17.03 36.79 -32.15
CA GLU A 607 -17.91 37.96 -31.99
C GLU A 607 -17.80 38.46 -30.55
N GLY A 608 -17.58 39.77 -30.38
CA GLY A 608 -17.45 40.39 -29.06
C GLY A 608 -18.82 40.75 -28.48
N GLY A 609 -19.12 40.21 -27.29
CA GLY A 609 -20.20 40.67 -26.42
C GLY A 609 -19.68 41.67 -25.39
N ASP A 610 -20.47 42.72 -25.12
CA ASP A 610 -20.05 43.94 -24.43
C ASP A 610 -19.56 43.74 -22.96
N ALA A 611 -18.67 44.63 -22.51
CA ALA A 611 -17.96 44.55 -21.23
C ALA A 611 -18.81 45.09 -20.06
N GLY A 612 -19.75 44.28 -19.58
CA GLY A 612 -20.47 44.55 -18.33
C GLY A 612 -19.55 44.50 -17.10
N THR A 613 -19.12 45.65 -16.59
CA THR A 613 -18.27 45.77 -15.38
C THR A 613 -19.06 45.44 -14.10
N GLY A 614 -19.29 44.15 -13.85
CA GLY A 614 -19.72 43.63 -12.55
C GLY A 614 -18.53 43.35 -11.63
N PRO A 615 -18.71 43.36 -10.30
CA PRO A 615 -17.67 42.91 -9.38
C PRO A 615 -17.39 41.41 -9.59
N ASN A 616 -16.13 41.01 -9.51
CA ASN A 616 -15.73 39.60 -9.52
C ASN A 616 -16.20 38.90 -8.24
N VAL A 617 -17.47 38.50 -8.22
CA VAL A 617 -17.97 37.49 -7.28
C VAL A 617 -17.35 36.16 -7.71
N ALA A 618 -16.22 35.82 -7.11
CA ALA A 618 -15.75 34.45 -7.12
C ALA A 618 -16.91 33.58 -6.63
N LYS A 619 -17.33 32.59 -7.44
CA LYS A 619 -18.39 31.66 -7.03
C LYS A 619 -17.98 31.07 -5.69
N ALA A 620 -18.77 31.35 -4.65
CA ALA A 620 -18.55 30.76 -3.34
C ALA A 620 -18.63 29.25 -3.52
N VAL A 621 -17.50 28.57 -3.33
CA VAL A 621 -17.45 27.11 -3.29
C VAL A 621 -18.33 26.70 -2.11
N LYS A 622 -19.43 25.99 -2.41
CA LYS A 622 -20.44 25.60 -1.42
C LYS A 622 -19.81 24.53 -0.52
N ASP A 623 -19.72 23.28 -0.94
CA ASP A 623 -18.99 22.28 -0.15
C ASP A 623 -17.46 22.47 -0.21
N VAL A 624 -16.83 22.54 0.96
CA VAL A 624 -15.38 22.60 1.15
C VAL A 624 -14.61 21.45 0.47
N ASN A 625 -15.27 20.32 0.19
CA ASN A 625 -14.72 19.15 -0.51
C ASN A 625 -14.76 19.26 -2.05
N ASP A 626 -15.35 20.32 -2.62
CA ASP A 626 -15.26 20.61 -4.06
C ASP A 626 -14.09 21.57 -4.40
N ARG A 627 -13.17 21.82 -3.45
CA ARG A 627 -11.93 22.58 -3.67
C ARG A 627 -10.83 21.74 -4.32
N GLY A 628 -9.97 22.38 -5.11
CA GLY A 628 -8.80 21.73 -5.73
C GLY A 628 -9.19 20.70 -6.77
N ARG A 629 -8.70 19.46 -6.62
CA ARG A 629 -9.17 18.30 -7.42
C ARG A 629 -10.61 17.90 -7.10
N GLY A 630 -11.19 18.38 -5.99
CA GLY A 630 -12.52 18.02 -5.54
C GLY A 630 -12.63 16.54 -5.15
N ARG A 631 -13.77 15.93 -5.51
CA ARG A 631 -14.13 14.53 -5.25
C ARG A 631 -13.69 13.63 -6.41
N THR A 632 -12.83 12.66 -6.14
CA THR A 632 -12.08 11.90 -7.15
C THR A 632 -12.13 10.40 -6.87
N LEU A 633 -11.60 9.60 -7.82
CA LEU A 633 -11.40 8.17 -7.63
C LEU A 633 -10.62 7.88 -6.33
N GLU A 634 -9.59 8.68 -6.07
CA GLU A 634 -8.75 8.55 -4.89
C GLU A 634 -9.51 8.82 -3.59
N THR A 635 -10.37 9.85 -3.54
CA THR A 635 -11.18 10.15 -2.33
C THR A 635 -12.32 9.15 -2.13
N GLN A 636 -12.94 8.68 -3.20
CA GLN A 636 -13.91 7.57 -3.18
C GLN A 636 -13.27 6.29 -2.62
N SER A 637 -12.02 6.02 -3.02
CA SER A 637 -11.20 4.90 -2.53
C SER A 637 -10.82 5.05 -1.06
N GLY A 638 -10.51 6.27 -0.61
CA GLY A 638 -10.31 6.60 0.79
C GLY A 638 -11.54 6.29 1.66
N ALA A 639 -12.72 6.71 1.22
CA ALA A 639 -13.99 6.46 1.91
C ALA A 639 -14.31 4.95 1.96
N LEU A 640 -14.16 4.24 0.83
CA LEU A 640 -14.40 2.80 0.76
C LEU A 640 -13.52 2.01 1.74
N ALA A 641 -12.23 2.36 1.84
CA ALA A 641 -11.29 1.70 2.74
C ALA A 641 -11.67 1.85 4.23
N VAL A 642 -12.13 3.04 4.67
CA VAL A 642 -12.55 3.24 6.06
C VAL A 642 -13.91 2.62 6.37
N PHE A 643 -14.85 2.55 5.41
CA PHE A 643 -16.10 1.80 5.59
C PHE A 643 -15.87 0.28 5.65
N LYS A 644 -14.98 -0.26 4.81
CA LYS A 644 -14.49 -1.65 4.89
C LYS A 644 -13.91 -1.94 6.27
N ALA A 645 -13.02 -1.07 6.75
CA ALA A 645 -12.43 -1.21 8.09
C ALA A 645 -13.51 -1.23 9.19
N LEU A 646 -14.45 -0.28 9.19
CA LEU A 646 -15.53 -0.27 10.20
C LEU A 646 -16.42 -1.52 10.11
N TYR A 647 -16.82 -1.94 8.91
CA TYR A 647 -17.63 -3.14 8.71
C TYR A 647 -16.90 -4.40 9.20
N GLN A 648 -15.57 -4.50 9.01
CA GLN A 648 -14.75 -5.59 9.55
C GLN A 648 -14.77 -5.66 11.08
N TRP A 649 -14.66 -4.52 11.78
CA TRP A 649 -14.76 -4.47 13.25
C TRP A 649 -16.16 -4.86 13.73
N GLN A 650 -17.20 -4.35 13.07
CA GLN A 650 -18.59 -4.63 13.43
C GLN A 650 -19.03 -6.07 13.10
N THR A 651 -18.41 -6.74 12.13
CA THR A 651 -18.69 -8.14 11.79
C THR A 651 -17.87 -9.14 12.59
N THR A 652 -16.58 -8.86 12.83
CA THR A 652 -15.65 -9.81 13.48
C THR A 652 -15.92 -9.97 14.98
N PRO A 653 -16.26 -11.17 15.50
CA PRO A 653 -16.63 -11.36 16.90
C PRO A 653 -15.57 -10.95 17.93
N SER A 654 -14.28 -11.00 17.58
CA SER A 654 -13.18 -10.61 18.49
C SER A 654 -12.72 -9.14 18.36
N LEU A 655 -13.33 -8.37 17.45
CA LEU A 655 -13.12 -6.92 17.31
C LEU A 655 -14.29 -6.10 17.87
N ARG A 656 -15.45 -6.73 18.10
CA ARG A 656 -16.57 -6.18 18.87
C ARG A 656 -16.16 -5.99 20.34
N ARG A 657 -16.78 -5.01 21.01
CA ARG A 657 -16.70 -4.74 22.44
C ARG A 657 -18.09 -4.68 23.06
#